data_AF-A0AA95EX58-F1
#
_entry.id   AF-A0AA95EX58-F1
#
_cell.length_a   1.000
_cell.length_b   1.000
_cell.length_c   1.000
_cell.angle_alpha   90.00
_cell.angle_beta   90.00
_cell.angle_gamma   90.00
#
_symmetry.space_group_name_H-M   'P 1'
#
loop_
_entity.id
_entity.type
_entity.pdbx_description
1 polymer ?
#
loop_
_entity_poly.entity_id
_entity_poly.type
_entity_poly.pdbx_seq_one_letter_code
_entity_poly.pdbx_strand_id
1 'polypeptide(L)'
;MKENTLMHGFQRSMIFSLVIVMVLGIGSWNKAYAERAPVPFAGGDGTEASPYLISTASQLNEVRYNLVQNKHFKLINDIDLSIDYDNWEPIANNYGDFFNGVFDGNGHKILNLTIKASPNYPYTGLFGQISSDSVVKNLGLENVNINVFSNNVGGIAGNSEGTIMNSYTTGSVSGANGTGGLVGYVYLGTVSTSYSTASVTGGNTIGGLVASIAWGTLSNSYATGNVSGTDTVGGLLGWLNAATITNSYAIGAVTSKSASTDIGGLVGKEGDWDDRIVLDSYYNSDTALATGLRGVGLDTDAMKNTDTYASWDKSVWAIDSKRNNGYPFLKAFYYYVTYDGNGSNSGSVPIDSATYDYNDSITVIGNIGNLSKSYYEFAGWNTSADGSGQNYDESSSFEIQKNTILYAKWAPISYTVSFDSNWGLTSNVQALTIFADQAGKVDYNQEIIVSVPAGATKENLILTITKWLEPQQLVTENDKLISSIYQLSKDIESDLEMMITFKFDSDKVTEHQHPAIFYYDEANRAWVEVEESVIEGNSISIQTNKVAKYALFLVEKKEVVQEVPSLIDIEGHWAEAQIIEAIAKGFVNGFEDRTFKPNHSVSRAEFAVMLAKALKLNGDGVKVTFRDADTIAAWAKSAVAEVVEQGIMNGYKDGSFRPNANISRAEVAVMIARAQGVEGTDVALTFSDVEMIPKWAKSAVAYVNKAGIMTGKSEIVFQATAETTRAEAVTIILRLLQLK
;
A
#
# COMPACT_ATOMS: atom_id res chain seq x y z
N MET A 1 -28.77 -88.32 21.60
CA MET A 1 -27.35 -88.09 21.95
C MET A 1 -26.98 -86.68 21.51
N LYS A 2 -26.83 -85.75 22.48
CA LYS A 2 -26.23 -84.40 22.43
C LYS A 2 -26.80 -83.45 21.35
N GLU A 3 -27.78 -82.57 21.62
CA GLU A 3 -27.69 -81.24 22.30
C GLU A 3 -26.50 -80.39 21.84
N ASN A 4 -26.56 -79.08 21.56
CA ASN A 4 -27.57 -78.01 21.37
C ASN A 4 -26.72 -76.81 20.86
N THR A 5 -26.98 -76.20 19.70
CA THR A 5 -27.78 -74.98 19.47
C THR A 5 -27.11 -73.63 19.84
N LEU A 6 -27.12 -72.75 18.83
CA LEU A 6 -26.99 -71.29 18.77
C LEU A 6 -27.33 -70.47 20.03
N MET A 7 -26.63 -69.34 20.20
CA MET A 7 -27.02 -68.00 20.76
C MET A 7 -25.73 -67.33 21.28
N HIS A 8 -25.44 -66.03 21.22
CA HIS A 8 -26.18 -64.80 20.94
C HIS A 8 -25.12 -63.70 20.67
N GLY A 9 -25.39 -62.76 19.76
CA GLY A 9 -24.71 -61.47 19.74
C GLY A 9 -25.31 -60.49 20.75
N PHE A 10 -24.50 -59.47 21.10
CA PHE A 10 -24.77 -58.14 21.71
C PHE A 10 -24.09 -57.87 23.07
N GLN A 11 -23.03 -57.04 23.09
CA GLN A 11 -23.05 -55.63 23.56
C GLN A 11 -21.64 -55.06 23.83
N ARG A 12 -21.37 -53.91 23.18
CA ARG A 12 -20.72 -52.67 23.66
C ARG A 12 -19.29 -52.71 24.27
N SER A 13 -18.34 -52.25 23.45
CA SER A 13 -17.44 -51.09 23.66
C SER A 13 -17.04 -50.68 25.10
N MET A 14 -15.74 -50.75 25.42
CA MET A 14 -14.93 -49.60 25.90
C MET A 14 -13.42 -49.95 26.01
N ILE A 15 -12.59 -49.20 25.27
CA ILE A 15 -11.37 -48.47 25.67
C ILE A 15 -10.36 -49.16 26.63
N PHE A 16 -9.12 -49.43 26.18
CA PHE A 16 -7.87 -48.76 26.62
C PHE A 16 -6.59 -49.43 26.08
N SER A 17 -5.65 -48.56 25.74
CA SER A 17 -4.32 -48.66 25.13
C SER A 17 -3.26 -49.62 25.72
N LEU A 18 -2.31 -49.96 24.83
CA LEU A 18 -0.84 -50.03 24.99
C LEU A 18 -0.17 -51.27 25.67
N VAL A 19 0.78 -51.90 24.95
CA VAL A 19 2.24 -51.98 25.22
C VAL A 19 2.91 -53.17 24.47
N ILE A 20 3.70 -52.82 23.45
CA ILE A 20 5.08 -53.25 23.08
C ILE A 20 5.56 -54.68 23.41
N VAL A 21 6.02 -55.42 22.37
CA VAL A 21 7.24 -56.28 22.41
C VAL A 21 8.02 -56.24 21.06
N MET A 22 9.31 -55.97 21.21
CA MET A 22 10.53 -56.13 20.37
C MET A 22 10.46 -56.94 19.05
N VAL A 23 10.90 -56.38 17.91
CA VAL A 23 12.28 -56.29 17.35
C VAL A 23 12.83 -57.64 16.84
N LEU A 24 13.07 -57.74 15.53
CA LEU A 24 14.38 -57.99 14.91
C LEU A 24 14.28 -58.15 13.37
N GLY A 25 14.98 -57.27 12.64
CA GLY A 25 15.67 -57.65 11.42
C GLY A 25 15.07 -57.27 10.07
N ILE A 26 15.16 -56.00 9.66
CA ILE A 26 15.58 -55.65 8.29
C ILE A 26 16.31 -54.31 8.33
N GLY A 27 17.60 -54.32 8.01
CA GLY A 27 18.43 -53.13 7.93
C GLY A 27 18.18 -52.34 6.63
N SER A 28 18.20 -51.02 6.79
CA SER A 28 18.67 -50.01 5.84
C SER A 28 17.88 -49.80 4.54
N TRP A 29 16.74 -49.11 4.62
CA TRP A 29 16.33 -48.05 3.68
C TRP A 29 15.51 -47.01 4.47
N ASN A 30 16.17 -46.02 5.06
CA ASN A 30 15.52 -44.76 5.44
C ASN A 30 16.59 -43.68 5.28
N LYS A 31 16.62 -43.02 4.12
CA LYS A 31 17.13 -41.66 4.06
C LYS A 31 16.22 -40.86 4.99
N ALA A 32 16.74 -40.46 6.15
CA ALA A 32 16.09 -39.46 6.98
C ALA A 32 15.94 -38.20 6.12
N TYR A 33 14.72 -37.90 5.67
CA TYR A 33 14.38 -36.56 5.23
C TYR A 33 14.38 -35.72 6.49
N ALA A 34 15.37 -34.84 6.64
CA ALA A 34 15.28 -33.77 7.61
C ALA A 34 14.02 -32.98 7.27
N GLU A 35 13.07 -32.89 8.20
CA GLU A 35 11.87 -32.07 8.04
C GLU A 35 12.30 -30.62 7.79
N ARG A 36 11.95 -30.09 6.61
CA ARG A 36 12.19 -28.70 6.23
C ARG A 36 11.37 -27.78 7.13
N ALA A 37 12.00 -26.80 7.77
CA ALA A 37 11.27 -25.74 8.46
C ALA A 37 10.56 -24.84 7.43
N PRO A 38 9.23 -24.68 7.49
CA PRO A 38 8.49 -23.84 6.56
C PRO A 38 8.85 -22.36 6.77
N VAL A 39 9.09 -21.63 5.69
CA VAL A 39 9.26 -20.16 5.72
C VAL A 39 7.86 -19.53 5.84
N PRO A 40 7.59 -18.68 6.85
CA PRO A 40 6.30 -18.01 6.94
C PRO A 40 6.17 -16.92 5.86
N PHE A 41 4.96 -16.79 5.31
CA PHE A 41 4.58 -15.64 4.49
C PHE A 41 4.64 -14.34 5.30
N ALA A 42 4.74 -13.19 4.63
CA ALA A 42 4.84 -11.89 5.29
C ALA A 42 3.56 -11.49 6.05
N GLY A 43 2.44 -12.14 5.72
CA GLY A 43 1.14 -11.98 6.35
C GLY A 43 0.08 -12.78 5.62
N GLY A 44 -1.16 -12.70 6.10
CA GLY A 44 -2.32 -13.38 5.51
C GLY A 44 -2.51 -14.82 5.98
N ASP A 45 -3.73 -15.34 5.78
CA ASP A 45 -4.11 -16.74 6.06
C ASP A 45 -4.44 -17.54 4.77
N GLY A 46 -4.26 -16.88 3.62
CA GLY A 46 -4.49 -17.43 2.30
C GLY A 46 -5.96 -17.47 1.90
N THR A 47 -6.84 -16.77 2.62
CA THR A 47 -8.22 -16.51 2.17
C THR A 47 -8.27 -15.37 1.16
N GLU A 48 -9.38 -15.21 0.45
CA GLU A 48 -9.58 -14.08 -0.47
C GLU A 48 -9.45 -12.72 0.22
N ALA A 49 -10.00 -12.58 1.42
CA ALA A 49 -9.96 -11.35 2.21
C ALA A 49 -8.57 -11.08 2.82
N SER A 50 -7.76 -12.13 3.01
CA SER A 50 -6.46 -12.07 3.66
C SER A 50 -5.47 -13.01 2.94
N PRO A 51 -5.09 -12.68 1.69
CA PRO A 51 -4.21 -13.54 0.89
C PRO A 51 -2.83 -13.62 1.53
N TYR A 52 -2.13 -14.74 1.33
CA TYR A 52 -0.74 -14.87 1.73
C TYR A 52 0.13 -13.83 1.02
N LEU A 53 0.83 -13.01 1.79
CA LEU A 53 1.67 -11.93 1.26
C LEU A 53 3.09 -12.42 1.00
N ILE A 54 3.59 -12.19 -0.21
CA ILE A 54 4.90 -12.63 -0.70
C ILE A 54 5.77 -11.41 -0.97
N SER A 55 6.87 -11.32 -0.24
CA SER A 55 7.85 -10.22 -0.32
C SER A 55 9.26 -10.67 -0.67
N THR A 56 9.53 -11.98 -0.68
CA THR A 56 10.86 -12.56 -0.93
C THR A 56 10.78 -13.82 -1.79
N ALA A 57 11.90 -14.18 -2.43
CA ALA A 57 12.01 -15.40 -3.24
C ALA A 57 11.75 -16.67 -2.42
N SER A 58 12.22 -16.71 -1.16
CA SER A 58 11.96 -17.82 -0.24
C SER A 58 10.46 -17.99 0.06
N GLN A 59 9.70 -16.90 0.22
CA GLN A 59 8.25 -16.96 0.40
C GLN A 59 7.51 -17.38 -0.87
N LEU A 60 7.96 -16.93 -2.05
CA LEU A 60 7.44 -17.42 -3.32
C LEU A 60 7.65 -18.94 -3.44
N ASN A 61 8.80 -19.43 -3.00
CA ASN A 61 9.11 -20.85 -3.01
C ASN A 61 8.18 -21.67 -2.11
N GLU A 62 7.58 -21.08 -1.06
CA GLU A 62 6.63 -21.75 -0.16
C GLU A 62 5.27 -22.07 -0.77
N VAL A 63 4.92 -21.43 -1.88
CA VAL A 63 3.66 -21.67 -2.58
C VAL A 63 3.53 -23.15 -2.98
N ARG A 64 4.65 -23.82 -3.31
CA ARG A 64 4.66 -25.26 -3.67
C ARG A 64 4.22 -26.20 -2.55
N TYR A 65 4.21 -25.73 -1.30
CA TYR A 65 3.74 -26.50 -0.14
C TYR A 65 2.30 -26.12 0.29
N ASN A 66 1.69 -25.16 -0.41
CA ASN A 66 0.35 -24.62 -0.12
C ASN A 66 -0.60 -24.77 -1.31
N LEU A 67 -0.55 -25.93 -1.99
CA LEU A 67 -1.37 -26.23 -3.18
C LEU A 67 -2.81 -26.69 -2.87
N VAL A 68 -3.25 -26.52 -1.62
CA VAL A 68 -4.62 -26.84 -1.18
C VAL A 68 -5.61 -25.91 -1.88
N GLN A 69 -6.80 -26.42 -2.19
CA GLN A 69 -7.82 -25.69 -2.93
C GLN A 69 -8.17 -24.33 -2.30
N ASN A 70 -8.33 -23.34 -3.18
CA ASN A 70 -8.82 -22.00 -2.90
C ASN A 70 -7.91 -21.17 -2.00
N LYS A 71 -6.59 -21.32 -2.13
CA LYS A 71 -5.61 -20.44 -1.48
C LYS A 71 -5.28 -19.23 -2.35
N HIS A 72 -5.21 -18.06 -1.72
CA HIS A 72 -4.91 -16.79 -2.38
C HIS A 72 -3.52 -16.29 -1.98
N PHE A 73 -2.74 -15.88 -2.96
CA PHE A 73 -1.38 -15.36 -2.82
C PHE A 73 -1.29 -14.00 -3.51
N LYS A 74 -0.55 -13.08 -2.90
CA LYS A 74 -0.35 -11.73 -3.43
C LYS A 74 1.10 -11.29 -3.27
N LEU A 75 1.73 -10.84 -4.35
CA LEU A 75 3.03 -10.17 -4.27
C LEU A 75 2.85 -8.77 -3.66
N ILE A 76 3.79 -8.38 -2.79
CA ILE A 76 3.86 -7.02 -2.23
C ILE A 76 5.18 -6.32 -2.56
N ASN A 77 6.09 -7.00 -3.24
CA ASN A 77 7.36 -6.49 -3.75
C ASN A 77 7.71 -7.21 -5.06
N ASP A 78 8.58 -6.59 -5.85
CA ASP A 78 9.28 -7.29 -6.92
C ASP A 78 10.23 -8.34 -6.33
N ILE A 79 10.31 -9.51 -6.97
CA ILE A 79 11.07 -10.67 -6.48
C ILE A 79 12.16 -11.03 -7.48
N ASP A 80 13.43 -10.85 -7.10
CA ASP A 80 14.56 -11.33 -7.88
C ASP A 80 14.94 -12.76 -7.47
N LEU A 81 14.76 -13.72 -8.39
CA LEU A 81 15.08 -15.12 -8.13
C LEU A 81 16.58 -15.42 -8.21
N SER A 82 17.39 -14.57 -8.84
CA SER A 82 18.84 -14.83 -9.00
C SER A 82 19.64 -14.73 -7.70
N ILE A 83 19.05 -14.15 -6.65
CA ILE A 83 19.69 -14.02 -5.34
C ILE A 83 19.78 -15.38 -4.64
N ASP A 84 18.69 -16.14 -4.64
CA ASP A 84 18.55 -17.38 -3.87
C ASP A 84 18.39 -18.64 -4.75
N TYR A 85 18.08 -18.48 -6.05
CA TYR A 85 17.66 -19.58 -6.93
C TYR A 85 18.27 -19.49 -8.34
N ASP A 86 19.46 -20.07 -8.52
CA ASP A 86 20.13 -20.23 -9.82
C ASP A 86 19.46 -21.23 -10.78
N ASN A 87 18.53 -22.03 -10.25
CA ASN A 87 17.72 -23.00 -10.98
C ASN A 87 16.40 -23.25 -10.24
N TRP A 88 15.34 -22.62 -10.72
CA TRP A 88 14.00 -22.75 -10.15
C TRP A 88 13.39 -24.10 -10.47
N GLU A 89 12.81 -24.73 -9.45
CA GLU A 89 11.95 -25.90 -9.63
C GLU A 89 10.50 -25.42 -9.75
N PRO A 90 9.76 -25.77 -10.83
CA PRO A 90 8.39 -25.31 -11.03
C PRO A 90 7.46 -25.65 -9.84
N ILE A 91 6.54 -24.75 -9.54
CA ILE A 91 5.47 -25.01 -8.55
C ILE A 91 4.45 -25.97 -9.19
N ALA A 92 4.04 -27.05 -8.50
CA ALA A 92 3.14 -28.07 -9.05
C ALA A 92 3.72 -28.75 -10.31
N ASN A 93 4.91 -29.35 -10.16
CA ASN A 93 5.71 -29.92 -11.25
C ASN A 93 5.52 -31.43 -11.47
N ASN A 94 4.84 -32.15 -10.56
CA ASN A 94 4.58 -33.58 -10.72
C ASN A 94 3.23 -33.83 -11.39
N TYR A 95 3.08 -35.03 -11.97
CA TYR A 95 1.81 -35.48 -12.51
C TYR A 95 0.76 -35.56 -11.40
N GLY A 96 -0.38 -34.90 -11.60
CA GLY A 96 -1.46 -34.80 -10.60
C GLY A 96 -1.31 -33.67 -9.58
N ASP A 97 -0.16 -32.99 -9.52
CA ASP A 97 -0.01 -31.77 -8.73
C ASP A 97 -0.53 -30.58 -9.56
N PHE A 98 -1.41 -29.78 -8.97
CA PHE A 98 -1.91 -28.55 -9.59
C PHE A 98 -1.78 -27.40 -8.61
N PHE A 99 -1.50 -26.21 -9.13
CA PHE A 99 -1.84 -24.99 -8.41
C PHE A 99 -3.36 -24.86 -8.39
N ASN A 100 -3.94 -24.73 -7.18
CA ASN A 100 -5.38 -24.70 -6.92
C ASN A 100 -5.79 -23.42 -6.17
N GLY A 101 -5.64 -22.25 -6.79
CA GLY A 101 -5.87 -20.99 -6.10
C GLY A 101 -5.75 -19.75 -6.96
N VAL A 102 -5.59 -18.60 -6.30
CA VAL A 102 -5.36 -17.31 -6.95
C VAL A 102 -3.96 -16.84 -6.66
N PHE A 103 -3.17 -16.57 -7.71
CA PHE A 103 -1.89 -15.90 -7.60
C PHE A 103 -1.99 -14.51 -8.24
N ASP A 104 -1.96 -13.47 -7.42
CA ASP A 104 -2.03 -12.07 -7.85
C ASP A 104 -0.63 -11.43 -7.76
N GLY A 105 -0.05 -11.13 -8.91
CA GLY A 105 1.20 -10.37 -8.97
C GLY A 105 1.03 -8.92 -8.49
N ASN A 106 -0.20 -8.41 -8.41
CA ASN A 106 -0.51 -7.06 -7.89
C ASN A 106 0.30 -5.94 -8.56
N GLY A 107 0.70 -6.13 -9.82
CA GLY A 107 1.55 -5.19 -10.57
C GLY A 107 3.05 -5.35 -10.32
N HIS A 108 3.46 -6.21 -9.39
CA HIS A 108 4.86 -6.55 -9.14
C HIS A 108 5.41 -7.59 -10.11
N LYS A 109 6.73 -7.63 -10.19
CA LYS A 109 7.50 -8.45 -11.13
C LYS A 109 8.23 -9.57 -10.42
N ILE A 110 8.42 -10.68 -11.11
CA ILE A 110 9.41 -11.70 -10.75
C ILE A 110 10.53 -11.63 -11.79
N LEU A 111 11.74 -11.38 -11.33
CA LEU A 111 12.92 -11.15 -12.15
C LEU A 111 13.79 -12.40 -12.19
N ASN A 112 14.46 -12.60 -13.32
CA ASN A 112 15.59 -13.54 -13.47
C ASN A 112 15.22 -15.01 -13.22
N LEU A 113 13.97 -15.41 -13.48
CA LEU A 113 13.53 -16.81 -13.40
C LEU A 113 14.38 -17.68 -14.33
N THR A 114 15.22 -18.55 -13.76
CA THR A 114 16.07 -19.45 -14.51
C THR A 114 15.67 -20.90 -14.27
N ILE A 115 15.40 -21.66 -15.34
CA ILE A 115 15.10 -23.10 -15.26
C ILE A 115 15.97 -23.84 -16.29
N LYS A 116 16.91 -24.65 -15.80
CA LYS A 116 17.89 -25.40 -16.59
C LYS A 116 17.50 -26.88 -16.66
N ALA A 117 18.02 -27.57 -17.68
CA ALA A 117 17.79 -28.99 -17.92
C ALA A 117 17.96 -29.84 -16.64
N SER A 118 16.83 -30.35 -16.14
CA SER A 118 16.70 -31.15 -14.92
C SER A 118 15.88 -32.41 -15.24
N PRO A 119 15.99 -33.53 -14.49
CA PRO A 119 15.33 -34.78 -14.85
C PRO A 119 13.79 -34.64 -14.82
N ASN A 120 13.15 -34.83 -15.98
CA ASN A 120 11.75 -35.26 -16.16
C ASN A 120 10.63 -34.46 -15.44
N TYR A 121 10.61 -33.13 -15.53
CA TYR A 121 9.32 -32.42 -15.34
C TYR A 121 8.56 -32.45 -16.67
N PRO A 122 7.35 -33.04 -16.74
CA PRO A 122 6.56 -33.02 -17.98
C PRO A 122 6.03 -31.61 -18.31
N TYR A 123 5.92 -30.74 -17.30
CA TYR A 123 5.37 -29.40 -17.44
C TYR A 123 6.29 -28.40 -16.74
N THR A 124 6.62 -27.29 -17.41
CA THR A 124 7.65 -26.36 -16.94
C THR A 124 7.24 -24.90 -17.14
N GLY A 125 7.44 -24.11 -16.09
CA GLY A 125 7.28 -22.66 -16.01
C GLY A 125 7.51 -22.23 -14.57
N LEU A 126 7.12 -21.01 -14.19
CA LEU A 126 6.99 -20.67 -12.76
C LEU A 126 6.08 -21.70 -12.07
N PHE A 127 4.96 -22.01 -12.71
CA PHE A 127 4.07 -23.13 -12.42
C PHE A 127 4.26 -24.25 -13.45
N GLY A 128 4.28 -25.50 -12.99
CA GLY A 128 4.15 -26.66 -13.86
C GLY A 128 2.72 -26.76 -14.38
N GLN A 129 1.74 -26.82 -13.47
CA GLN A 129 0.32 -26.99 -13.81
C GLN A 129 -0.60 -26.09 -13.00
N ILE A 130 -1.63 -25.54 -13.66
CA ILE A 130 -2.69 -24.70 -13.06
C ILE A 130 -4.04 -25.38 -13.30
N SER A 131 -4.84 -25.57 -12.26
CA SER A 131 -6.17 -26.21 -12.36
C SER A 131 -7.26 -25.28 -12.88
N SER A 132 -8.41 -25.84 -13.26
CA SER A 132 -9.53 -25.16 -13.93
C SER A 132 -10.09 -23.94 -13.17
N ASP A 133 -10.15 -24.01 -11.84
CA ASP A 133 -10.73 -22.94 -11.02
C ASP A 133 -9.68 -21.90 -10.57
N SER A 134 -8.43 -22.07 -11.01
CA SER A 134 -7.32 -21.24 -10.57
C SER A 134 -7.12 -20.01 -11.45
N VAL A 135 -6.63 -18.94 -10.84
CA VAL A 135 -6.37 -17.67 -11.52
C VAL A 135 -4.94 -17.21 -11.25
N VAL A 136 -4.18 -16.94 -12.30
CA VAL A 136 -2.91 -16.22 -12.22
C VAL A 136 -3.10 -14.87 -12.91
N LYS A 137 -2.89 -13.77 -12.18
CA LYS A 137 -3.16 -12.43 -12.70
C LYS A 137 -2.14 -11.39 -12.31
N ASN A 138 -2.06 -10.31 -13.10
CA ASN A 138 -1.26 -9.13 -12.82
C ASN A 138 0.22 -9.43 -12.58
N LEU A 139 0.76 -10.43 -13.29
CA LEU A 139 2.09 -10.98 -13.04
C LEU A 139 3.03 -10.74 -14.23
N GLY A 140 4.11 -9.99 -14.00
CA GLY A 140 5.21 -9.85 -14.93
C GLY A 140 6.37 -10.79 -14.61
N LEU A 141 6.81 -11.60 -15.58
CA LEU A 141 8.08 -12.31 -15.50
C LEU A 141 9.10 -11.62 -16.40
N GLU A 142 10.12 -10.98 -15.81
CA GLU A 142 11.16 -10.29 -16.57
C GLU A 142 12.48 -11.06 -16.56
N ASN A 143 13.13 -11.08 -17.72
CA ASN A 143 14.41 -11.74 -17.94
C ASN A 143 14.40 -13.23 -17.59
N VAL A 144 13.39 -13.97 -18.08
CA VAL A 144 13.35 -15.43 -17.89
C VAL A 144 14.42 -16.10 -18.75
N ASN A 145 15.02 -17.15 -18.21
CA ASN A 145 15.95 -18.02 -18.92
C ASN A 145 15.57 -19.48 -18.69
N ILE A 146 14.66 -19.98 -19.53
CA ILE A 146 14.18 -21.36 -19.46
C ILE A 146 14.80 -22.14 -20.62
N ASN A 147 15.55 -23.20 -20.29
CA ASN A 147 16.16 -24.09 -21.27
C ASN A 147 16.09 -25.53 -20.78
N VAL A 148 15.07 -26.25 -21.23
CA VAL A 148 14.73 -27.60 -20.75
C VAL A 148 14.32 -28.53 -21.88
N PHE A 149 14.38 -29.84 -21.62
CA PHE A 149 13.86 -30.87 -22.50
C PHE A 149 12.56 -31.45 -21.91
N SER A 150 11.47 -30.68 -21.97
CA SER A 150 10.18 -30.96 -21.33
C SER A 150 9.02 -31.00 -22.36
N ASN A 151 7.88 -31.59 -21.98
CA ASN A 151 6.73 -31.72 -22.87
C ASN A 151 6.03 -30.38 -23.09
N ASN A 152 5.64 -29.68 -22.03
CA ASN A 152 5.01 -28.37 -22.18
C ASN A 152 5.79 -27.34 -21.36
N VAL A 153 6.23 -26.28 -22.03
CA VAL A 153 7.10 -25.25 -21.46
C VAL A 153 6.48 -23.88 -21.73
N GLY A 154 6.33 -23.08 -20.68
CA GLY A 154 5.97 -21.68 -20.74
C GLY A 154 6.72 -20.86 -19.71
N GLY A 155 6.73 -19.53 -19.84
CA GLY A 155 7.25 -18.65 -18.79
C GLY A 155 6.46 -18.78 -17.49
N ILE A 156 5.14 -18.54 -17.56
CA ILE A 156 4.24 -18.61 -16.42
C ILE A 156 3.88 -20.06 -16.10
N ALA A 157 3.44 -20.82 -17.12
CA ALA A 157 2.91 -22.16 -16.90
C ALA A 157 3.32 -23.15 -17.98
N GLY A 158 3.64 -24.37 -17.58
CA GLY A 158 3.75 -25.50 -18.51
C GLY A 158 2.38 -25.89 -19.06
N ASN A 159 1.43 -26.16 -18.15
CA ASN A 159 0.04 -26.51 -18.47
C ASN A 159 -0.93 -25.62 -17.69
N SER A 160 -2.04 -25.22 -18.31
CA SER A 160 -3.09 -24.45 -17.65
C SER A 160 -4.48 -24.88 -18.09
N GLU A 161 -5.31 -25.23 -17.11
CA GLU A 161 -6.76 -25.37 -17.28
C GLU A 161 -7.51 -24.13 -16.77
N GLY A 162 -6.83 -23.27 -16.01
CA GLY A 162 -7.39 -22.10 -15.37
C GLY A 162 -7.31 -20.83 -16.22
N THR A 163 -7.33 -19.69 -15.53
CA THR A 163 -7.27 -18.37 -16.15
C THR A 163 -5.93 -17.70 -15.90
N ILE A 164 -5.25 -17.28 -16.96
CA ILE A 164 -4.05 -16.44 -16.90
C ILE A 164 -4.39 -15.10 -17.55
N MET A 165 -4.31 -14.00 -16.79
CA MET A 165 -4.68 -12.68 -17.30
C MET A 165 -3.80 -11.53 -16.84
N ASN A 166 -3.75 -10.43 -17.59
CA ASN A 166 -2.95 -9.24 -17.25
C ASN A 166 -1.49 -9.61 -16.92
N SER A 167 -0.91 -10.54 -17.67
CA SER A 167 0.38 -11.13 -17.31
C SER A 167 1.32 -11.19 -18.51
N TYR A 168 2.63 -11.21 -18.25
CA TYR A 168 3.59 -11.23 -19.34
C TYR A 168 4.89 -11.94 -19.03
N THR A 169 5.66 -12.23 -20.08
CA THR A 169 6.99 -12.83 -19.97
C THR A 169 7.96 -12.19 -20.96
N THR A 170 9.16 -11.82 -20.49
CA THR A 170 10.30 -11.37 -21.30
C THR A 170 11.52 -12.27 -21.07
N GLY A 171 12.46 -12.33 -22.02
CA GLY A 171 13.66 -13.16 -21.93
C GLY A 171 13.71 -14.26 -22.98
N SER A 172 14.03 -15.51 -22.60
CA SER A 172 14.14 -16.65 -23.50
C SER A 172 13.51 -17.92 -22.93
N VAL A 173 12.70 -18.61 -23.76
CA VAL A 173 12.05 -19.87 -23.40
C VAL A 173 12.39 -20.93 -24.45
N SER A 174 13.03 -22.02 -24.03
CA SER A 174 13.45 -23.13 -24.87
C SER A 174 12.97 -24.47 -24.31
N GLY A 175 12.23 -25.23 -25.14
CA GLY A 175 11.62 -26.53 -24.81
C GLY A 175 11.82 -27.60 -25.88
N ALA A 176 11.30 -28.82 -25.65
CA ALA A 176 11.41 -29.93 -26.60
C ALA A 176 10.15 -30.13 -27.44
N ASN A 177 8.97 -30.25 -26.80
CA ASN A 177 7.71 -30.51 -27.52
C ASN A 177 6.88 -29.22 -27.66
N GLY A 178 5.94 -28.96 -26.76
CA GLY A 178 5.14 -27.74 -26.68
C GLY A 178 5.90 -26.62 -25.98
N THR A 179 6.24 -25.54 -26.70
CA THR A 179 6.92 -24.37 -26.12
C THR A 179 6.19 -23.08 -26.45
N GLY A 180 5.70 -22.38 -25.44
CA GLY A 180 5.11 -21.05 -25.55
C GLY A 180 5.93 -20.01 -24.78
N GLY A 181 5.92 -18.75 -25.20
CA GLY A 181 6.58 -17.69 -24.42
C GLY A 181 5.94 -17.49 -23.05
N LEU A 182 4.61 -17.63 -22.95
CA LEU A 182 3.84 -17.49 -21.71
C LEU A 182 3.36 -18.83 -21.16
N VAL A 183 2.75 -19.67 -22.01
CA VAL A 183 2.13 -20.94 -21.60
C VAL A 183 2.44 -22.07 -22.60
N GLY A 184 2.83 -23.24 -22.11
CA GLY A 184 3.05 -24.41 -22.97
C GLY A 184 1.74 -24.95 -23.58
N TYR A 185 0.80 -25.36 -22.73
CA TYR A 185 -0.49 -25.91 -23.15
C TYR A 185 -1.65 -25.33 -22.34
N VAL A 186 -2.75 -25.05 -23.03
CA VAL A 186 -4.00 -24.57 -22.42
C VAL A 186 -5.14 -25.53 -22.78
N TYR A 187 -5.84 -26.06 -21.79
CA TYR A 187 -6.98 -26.97 -21.98
C TYR A 187 -8.21 -26.47 -21.22
N LEU A 188 -9.29 -26.11 -21.92
CA LEU A 188 -10.49 -25.46 -21.34
C LEU A 188 -10.24 -24.09 -20.67
N GLY A 189 -8.98 -23.71 -20.49
CA GLY A 189 -8.56 -22.47 -19.83
C GLY A 189 -8.65 -21.23 -20.70
N THR A 190 -8.27 -20.11 -20.10
CA THR A 190 -8.30 -18.77 -20.71
C THR A 190 -6.96 -18.08 -20.55
N VAL A 191 -6.45 -17.53 -21.65
CA VAL A 191 -5.34 -16.57 -21.65
C VAL A 191 -5.87 -15.25 -22.18
N SER A 192 -5.81 -14.19 -21.38
CA SER A 192 -6.36 -12.89 -21.79
C SER A 192 -5.51 -11.69 -21.36
N THR A 193 -5.54 -10.60 -22.12
CA THR A 193 -4.84 -9.34 -21.75
C THR A 193 -3.37 -9.61 -21.38
N SER A 194 -2.70 -10.48 -22.13
CA SER A 194 -1.38 -11.01 -21.77
C SER A 194 -0.44 -10.97 -22.95
N TYR A 195 0.86 -10.93 -22.70
CA TYR A 195 1.83 -10.86 -23.80
C TYR A 195 3.16 -11.56 -23.51
N SER A 196 3.90 -11.84 -24.57
CA SER A 196 5.29 -12.28 -24.43
C SER A 196 6.20 -11.59 -25.43
N THR A 197 7.32 -11.10 -24.92
CA THR A 197 8.44 -10.61 -25.75
C THR A 197 9.60 -11.60 -25.77
N ALA A 198 9.43 -12.76 -25.11
CA ALA A 198 10.49 -13.74 -24.99
C ALA A 198 10.79 -14.40 -26.33
N SER A 199 12.07 -14.61 -26.63
CA SER A 199 12.45 -15.45 -27.77
C SER A 199 12.11 -16.90 -27.46
N VAL A 200 11.35 -17.56 -28.34
CA VAL A 200 10.85 -18.92 -28.12
C VAL A 200 11.52 -19.88 -29.08
N THR A 201 12.14 -20.94 -28.55
CA THR A 201 12.76 -21.99 -29.34
C THR A 201 12.23 -23.37 -28.94
N GLY A 202 11.87 -24.22 -29.88
CA GLY A 202 11.38 -25.57 -29.56
C GLY A 202 11.60 -26.61 -30.65
N GLY A 203 11.05 -27.81 -30.44
CA GLY A 203 11.00 -28.90 -31.42
C GLY A 203 9.62 -29.00 -32.08
N ASN A 204 8.65 -29.60 -31.39
CA ASN A 204 7.39 -29.99 -32.05
C ASN A 204 6.41 -28.83 -32.26
N THR A 205 5.82 -28.29 -31.21
CA THR A 205 4.78 -27.25 -31.32
C THR A 205 5.26 -25.99 -30.61
N ILE A 206 5.42 -24.89 -31.35
CA ILE A 206 5.95 -23.65 -30.82
C ILE A 206 4.99 -22.50 -31.13
N GLY A 207 4.69 -21.69 -30.12
CA GLY A 207 4.00 -20.42 -30.30
C GLY A 207 4.72 -19.29 -29.56
N GLY A 208 4.70 -18.08 -30.12
CA GLY A 208 5.32 -16.93 -29.44
C GLY A 208 4.69 -16.62 -28.09
N LEU A 209 3.38 -16.89 -27.91
CA LEU A 209 2.69 -16.74 -26.63
C LEU A 209 2.29 -18.08 -26.01
N VAL A 210 1.55 -18.89 -26.77
CA VAL A 210 1.01 -20.18 -26.31
C VAL A 210 1.42 -21.27 -27.28
N ALA A 211 1.92 -22.42 -26.82
CA ALA A 211 2.27 -23.49 -27.76
C ALA A 211 1.02 -24.15 -28.34
N SER A 212 0.07 -24.56 -27.51
CA SER A 212 -1.17 -25.21 -27.97
C SER A 212 -2.35 -24.85 -27.08
N ILE A 213 -3.53 -24.71 -27.68
CA ILE A 213 -4.79 -24.48 -26.96
C ILE A 213 -5.88 -25.44 -27.47
N ALA A 214 -6.62 -26.02 -26.53
CA ALA A 214 -7.71 -26.93 -26.82
C ALA A 214 -8.97 -26.58 -26.00
N TRP A 215 -10.10 -26.35 -26.67
CA TRP A 215 -11.38 -25.97 -26.03
C TRP A 215 -11.31 -24.74 -25.10
N GLY A 216 -10.30 -23.89 -25.27
CA GLY A 216 -10.07 -22.69 -24.47
C GLY A 216 -10.22 -21.39 -25.26
N THR A 217 -9.81 -20.29 -24.63
CA THR A 217 -9.82 -18.97 -25.25
C THR A 217 -8.47 -18.26 -25.14
N LEU A 218 -8.08 -17.56 -26.21
CA LEU A 218 -6.96 -16.63 -26.25
C LEU A 218 -7.46 -15.28 -26.74
N SER A 219 -7.40 -14.25 -25.91
CA SER A 219 -7.98 -12.95 -26.27
C SER A 219 -7.14 -11.77 -25.83
N ASN A 220 -7.23 -10.65 -26.55
CA ASN A 220 -6.56 -9.39 -26.19
C ASN A 220 -5.08 -9.60 -25.86
N SER A 221 -4.36 -10.37 -26.67
CA SER A 221 -3.02 -10.82 -26.30
C SER A 221 -2.04 -10.74 -27.47
N TYR A 222 -0.74 -10.63 -27.19
CA TYR A 222 0.23 -10.48 -28.26
C TYR A 222 1.60 -11.11 -28.01
N ALA A 223 2.32 -11.38 -29.09
CA ALA A 223 3.69 -11.89 -29.06
C ALA A 223 4.63 -11.05 -29.94
N THR A 224 5.76 -10.64 -29.40
CA THR A 224 6.78 -9.87 -30.15
C THR A 224 8.13 -10.56 -30.25
N GLY A 225 8.37 -11.58 -29.42
CA GLY A 225 9.61 -12.35 -29.46
C GLY A 225 9.71 -13.25 -30.70
N ASN A 226 10.92 -13.46 -31.17
CA ASN A 226 11.18 -14.35 -32.31
C ASN A 226 10.89 -15.80 -31.95
N VAL A 227 10.36 -16.55 -32.91
CA VAL A 227 9.94 -17.95 -32.74
C VAL A 227 10.72 -18.85 -33.71
N SER A 228 11.28 -19.94 -33.20
CA SER A 228 12.03 -20.93 -33.99
C SER A 228 11.73 -22.37 -33.59
N GLY A 229 11.28 -23.21 -34.52
CA GLY A 229 10.90 -24.61 -34.24
C GLY A 229 11.18 -25.59 -35.38
N THR A 230 10.83 -26.88 -35.23
CA THR A 230 11.03 -27.91 -36.27
C THR A 230 9.76 -28.45 -36.90
N ASP A 231 8.61 -28.53 -36.21
CA ASP A 231 7.42 -29.20 -36.79
C ASP A 231 6.21 -28.27 -37.00
N THR A 232 5.78 -27.56 -35.96
CA THR A 232 4.65 -26.62 -36.02
C THR A 232 5.04 -25.32 -35.32
N VAL A 233 5.04 -24.20 -36.04
CA VAL A 233 5.50 -22.91 -35.54
C VAL A 233 4.50 -21.81 -35.87
N GLY A 234 3.91 -21.21 -34.83
CA GLY A 234 3.05 -20.04 -34.96
C GLY A 234 3.66 -18.80 -34.30
N GLY A 235 3.47 -17.63 -34.91
CA GLY A 235 3.94 -16.38 -34.30
C GLY A 235 3.25 -16.08 -32.96
N LEU A 236 1.95 -16.37 -32.82
CA LEU A 236 1.21 -16.24 -31.55
C LEU A 236 0.97 -17.61 -30.91
N LEU A 237 0.42 -18.54 -31.69
CA LEU A 237 -0.05 -19.85 -31.23
C LEU A 237 0.46 -20.96 -32.13
N GLY A 238 1.07 -22.01 -31.57
CA GLY A 238 1.50 -23.16 -32.35
C GLY A 238 0.33 -23.97 -32.92
N TRP A 239 -0.51 -24.54 -32.05
CA TRP A 239 -1.64 -25.38 -32.47
C TRP A 239 -2.98 -24.92 -31.88
N LEU A 240 -3.96 -24.66 -32.76
CA LEU A 240 -5.33 -24.30 -32.43
C LEU A 240 -6.30 -25.47 -32.57
N ASN A 241 -6.88 -25.95 -31.47
CA ASN A 241 -7.82 -27.08 -31.49
C ASN A 241 -9.16 -26.72 -30.82
N ALA A 242 -10.26 -26.67 -31.59
CA ALA A 242 -11.62 -26.37 -31.09
C ALA A 242 -11.69 -25.18 -30.10
N ALA A 243 -10.93 -24.11 -30.37
CA ALA A 243 -10.72 -22.99 -29.45
C ALA A 243 -10.88 -21.65 -30.18
N THR A 244 -10.91 -20.57 -29.41
CA THR A 244 -11.17 -19.22 -29.91
C THR A 244 -9.96 -18.30 -29.72
N ILE A 245 -9.62 -17.54 -30.76
CA ILE A 245 -8.66 -16.45 -30.74
C ILE A 245 -9.37 -15.15 -31.14
N THR A 246 -9.26 -14.12 -30.31
CA THR A 246 -9.82 -12.78 -30.63
C THR A 246 -8.85 -11.65 -30.28
N ASN A 247 -8.90 -10.56 -31.05
CA ASN A 247 -8.20 -9.31 -30.74
C ASN A 247 -6.72 -9.50 -30.38
N SER A 248 -6.02 -10.37 -31.11
CA SER A 248 -4.68 -10.80 -30.73
C SER A 248 -3.72 -10.74 -31.91
N TYR A 249 -2.42 -10.58 -31.65
CA TYR A 249 -1.48 -10.43 -32.75
C TYR A 249 -0.06 -10.92 -32.48
N ALA A 250 0.69 -11.15 -33.56
CA ALA A 250 2.12 -11.48 -33.49
C ALA A 250 2.97 -10.64 -34.45
N ILE A 251 4.17 -10.23 -34.02
CA ILE A 251 5.11 -9.47 -34.85
C ILE A 251 6.53 -10.06 -34.88
N GLY A 252 6.83 -11.02 -34.01
CA GLY A 252 8.14 -11.67 -33.97
C GLY A 252 8.43 -12.46 -35.25
N ALA A 253 9.71 -12.57 -35.60
CA ALA A 253 10.10 -13.36 -36.76
C ALA A 253 9.77 -14.83 -36.53
N VAL A 254 9.12 -15.47 -37.50
CA VAL A 254 8.76 -16.89 -37.44
C VAL A 254 9.66 -17.68 -38.36
N THR A 255 10.50 -18.53 -37.78
CA THR A 255 11.51 -19.32 -38.49
C THR A 255 11.33 -20.80 -38.25
N SER A 256 11.66 -21.61 -39.25
CA SER A 256 11.74 -23.06 -39.09
C SER A 256 13.15 -23.58 -39.29
N LYS A 257 13.45 -24.65 -38.56
CA LYS A 257 14.65 -25.49 -38.67
C LYS A 257 14.46 -26.70 -39.61
N SER A 258 13.26 -26.91 -40.15
CA SER A 258 12.95 -27.99 -41.11
C SER A 258 12.12 -27.47 -42.30
N ALA A 259 12.27 -28.11 -43.45
CA ALA A 259 11.50 -27.78 -44.65
C ALA A 259 10.06 -28.34 -44.64
N SER A 260 9.74 -29.26 -43.73
CA SER A 260 8.44 -29.94 -43.61
C SER A 260 7.54 -29.35 -42.52
N THR A 261 7.85 -28.15 -42.05
CA THR A 261 7.22 -27.53 -40.89
C THR A 261 5.95 -26.79 -41.30
N ASP A 262 4.88 -26.99 -40.53
CA ASP A 262 3.69 -26.15 -40.59
C ASP A 262 4.02 -24.81 -39.91
N ILE A 263 4.17 -23.74 -40.70
CA ILE A 263 4.52 -22.41 -40.20
C ILE A 263 3.37 -21.45 -40.50
N GLY A 264 2.97 -20.65 -39.51
CA GLY A 264 2.02 -19.56 -39.72
C GLY A 264 2.38 -18.30 -38.95
N GLY A 265 2.11 -17.15 -39.55
CA GLY A 265 2.41 -15.85 -38.96
C GLY A 265 1.66 -15.61 -37.64
N LEU A 266 0.42 -16.09 -37.51
CA LEU A 266 -0.34 -16.06 -36.26
C LEU A 266 -0.46 -17.46 -35.64
N VAL A 267 -1.07 -18.40 -36.38
CA VAL A 267 -1.30 -19.78 -35.94
C VAL A 267 -0.50 -20.76 -36.80
N GLY A 268 0.27 -21.66 -36.18
CA GLY A 268 1.11 -22.64 -36.89
C GLY A 268 0.31 -23.77 -37.55
N LYS A 269 -0.62 -24.37 -36.81
CA LYS A 269 -1.50 -25.46 -37.27
C LYS A 269 -2.88 -25.34 -36.66
N GLU A 270 -3.89 -25.83 -37.38
CA GLU A 270 -5.24 -26.00 -36.85
C GLU A 270 -5.56 -27.50 -36.68
N GLY A 271 -6.38 -27.86 -35.69
CA GLY A 271 -6.87 -29.25 -35.49
C GLY A 271 -7.81 -29.75 -36.60
N ASP A 272 -8.57 -30.80 -36.34
CA ASP A 272 -9.51 -31.33 -37.35
C ASP A 272 -10.97 -30.91 -37.11
N TRP A 273 -11.25 -30.22 -35.99
CA TRP A 273 -12.61 -29.89 -35.56
C TRP A 273 -13.07 -28.51 -36.08
N ASP A 274 -14.30 -28.40 -36.57
CA ASP A 274 -14.80 -27.19 -37.24
C ASP A 274 -15.16 -26.01 -36.30
N ASP A 275 -15.20 -26.21 -34.98
CA ASP A 275 -15.67 -25.20 -34.01
C ASP A 275 -14.62 -24.14 -33.62
N ARG A 276 -13.66 -23.84 -34.50
CA ARG A 276 -12.59 -22.85 -34.21
C ARG A 276 -12.97 -21.47 -34.67
N ILE A 277 -12.60 -20.45 -33.89
CA ILE A 277 -12.85 -19.05 -34.21
C ILE A 277 -11.52 -18.29 -34.14
N VAL A 278 -11.16 -17.60 -35.22
CA VAL A 278 -10.08 -16.60 -35.25
C VAL A 278 -10.68 -15.31 -35.78
N LEU A 279 -10.82 -14.31 -34.91
CA LEU A 279 -11.49 -13.04 -35.21
C LEU A 279 -10.60 -11.86 -34.84
N ASP A 280 -10.60 -10.82 -35.68
CA ASP A 280 -9.89 -9.55 -35.45
C ASP A 280 -8.46 -9.73 -34.92
N SER A 281 -7.74 -10.68 -35.52
CA SER A 281 -6.41 -11.09 -35.08
C SER A 281 -5.43 -11.10 -36.25
N TYR A 282 -4.21 -10.64 -35.99
CA TYR A 282 -3.29 -10.15 -37.04
C TYR A 282 -1.86 -10.66 -36.86
N TYR A 283 -1.10 -10.70 -37.94
CA TYR A 283 0.35 -10.89 -37.84
C TYR A 283 1.08 -9.95 -38.78
N ASN A 284 2.32 -9.60 -38.42
CA ASN A 284 3.17 -8.83 -39.31
C ASN A 284 3.72 -9.73 -40.43
N SER A 285 3.31 -9.46 -41.67
CA SER A 285 3.72 -10.23 -42.85
C SER A 285 5.16 -9.94 -43.31
N ASP A 286 5.77 -8.85 -42.84
CA ASP A 286 7.16 -8.51 -43.18
C ASP A 286 8.17 -9.35 -42.37
N THR A 287 7.78 -9.81 -41.18
CA THR A 287 8.64 -10.59 -40.27
C THR A 287 8.35 -12.09 -40.30
N ALA A 288 7.13 -12.50 -40.65
CA ALA A 288 6.75 -13.91 -40.75
C ALA A 288 7.11 -14.50 -42.14
N LEU A 289 7.97 -15.53 -42.18
CA LEU A 289 8.39 -16.19 -43.43
C LEU A 289 7.29 -17.03 -44.11
N ALA A 290 6.15 -17.23 -43.46
CA ALA A 290 5.07 -18.09 -43.96
C ALA A 290 3.75 -17.34 -44.10
N THR A 291 3.31 -17.21 -45.35
CA THR A 291 1.97 -16.73 -45.71
C THR A 291 1.03 -17.94 -45.75
N GLY A 292 -0.01 -17.98 -44.91
CA GLY A 292 -1.16 -18.84 -45.21
C GLY A 292 -1.82 -19.69 -44.13
N LEU A 293 -1.60 -19.49 -42.84
CA LEU A 293 -2.48 -20.10 -41.81
C LEU A 293 -2.94 -19.03 -40.80
N ARG A 294 -4.24 -19.11 -40.45
CA ARG A 294 -5.20 -18.01 -40.22
C ARG A 294 -4.79 -16.91 -39.25
N GLY A 295 -5.34 -15.72 -39.53
CA GLY A 295 -4.98 -14.40 -39.04
C GLY A 295 -4.86 -13.47 -40.25
N VAL A 296 -5.14 -12.18 -40.11
CA VAL A 296 -4.98 -11.23 -41.21
C VAL A 296 -3.52 -10.77 -41.22
N GLY A 297 -2.78 -11.17 -42.24
CA GLY A 297 -1.41 -10.73 -42.46
C GLY A 297 -1.41 -9.27 -42.92
N LEU A 298 -0.69 -8.42 -42.20
CA LEU A 298 -0.58 -6.99 -42.46
C LEU A 298 0.90 -6.61 -42.48
N ASP A 299 1.28 -5.70 -43.36
CA ASP A 299 2.62 -5.13 -43.33
C ASP A 299 2.84 -4.30 -42.05
N THR A 300 4.10 -3.93 -41.82
CA THR A 300 4.52 -3.19 -40.62
C THR A 300 3.76 -1.87 -40.46
N ASP A 301 3.48 -1.16 -41.55
CA ASP A 301 2.82 0.14 -41.51
C ASP A 301 1.34 0.00 -41.12
N ALA A 302 0.65 -0.98 -41.71
CA ALA A 302 -0.74 -1.30 -41.37
C ALA A 302 -0.87 -1.81 -39.93
N MET A 303 0.09 -2.60 -39.44
CA MET A 303 0.13 -3.07 -38.05
C MET A 303 0.35 -1.96 -37.00
N LYS A 304 0.84 -0.78 -37.42
CA LYS A 304 1.01 0.38 -36.54
C LYS A 304 -0.08 1.43 -36.73
N ASN A 305 -0.99 1.21 -37.67
CA ASN A 305 -2.08 2.12 -37.95
C ASN A 305 -3.26 1.86 -36.99
N THR A 306 -3.69 2.88 -36.26
CA THR A 306 -4.82 2.82 -35.32
C THR A 306 -6.14 2.41 -35.99
N ASP A 307 -6.35 2.77 -37.26
CA ASP A 307 -7.60 2.45 -37.98
C ASP A 307 -7.76 0.94 -38.22
N THR A 308 -6.65 0.20 -38.31
CA THR A 308 -6.63 -1.27 -38.39
C THR A 308 -7.34 -1.91 -37.21
N TYR A 309 -7.28 -1.27 -36.04
CA TYR A 309 -7.79 -1.79 -34.77
C TYR A 309 -9.05 -1.07 -34.29
N ALA A 310 -9.81 -0.46 -35.21
CA ALA A 310 -11.00 0.33 -34.86
C ALA A 310 -12.08 -0.48 -34.09
N SER A 311 -12.14 -1.80 -34.28
CA SER A 311 -13.05 -2.71 -33.55
C SER A 311 -12.55 -3.11 -32.16
N TRP A 312 -11.27 -2.85 -31.84
CA TRP A 312 -10.68 -3.24 -30.55
C TRP A 312 -11.14 -2.30 -29.44
N ASP A 313 -11.27 -2.87 -28.24
CA ASP A 313 -11.66 -2.12 -27.05
C ASP A 313 -10.54 -1.12 -26.65
N LYS A 314 -10.84 0.18 -26.78
CA LYS A 314 -9.93 1.29 -26.43
C LYS A 314 -9.68 1.44 -24.93
N SER A 315 -10.43 0.73 -24.09
CA SER A 315 -10.14 0.60 -22.67
C SER A 315 -9.03 -0.42 -22.41
N VAL A 316 -8.83 -1.38 -23.33
CA VAL A 316 -7.82 -2.45 -23.25
C VAL A 316 -6.56 -2.09 -24.04
N TRP A 317 -6.73 -1.51 -25.22
CA TRP A 317 -5.65 -1.29 -26.19
C TRP A 317 -5.36 0.19 -26.43
N ALA A 318 -4.08 0.52 -26.65
CA ALA A 318 -3.61 1.82 -27.12
C ALA A 318 -2.46 1.64 -28.12
N ILE A 319 -2.15 2.68 -28.90
CA ILE A 319 -1.01 2.75 -29.83
C ILE A 319 -0.27 4.05 -29.56
N ASP A 320 1.04 3.94 -29.33
CA ASP A 320 1.95 5.04 -29.04
C ASP A 320 3.32 4.68 -29.63
N SER A 321 3.88 5.56 -30.46
CA SER A 321 5.20 5.39 -31.06
C SER A 321 6.33 5.08 -30.07
N LYS A 322 6.19 5.49 -28.80
CA LYS A 322 7.17 5.25 -27.73
C LYS A 322 7.04 3.87 -27.08
N ARG A 323 5.86 3.26 -27.15
CA ARG A 323 5.57 1.98 -26.50
C ARG A 323 5.52 0.87 -27.52
N ASN A 324 6.08 -0.29 -27.17
CA ASN A 324 6.01 -1.49 -27.99
C ASN A 324 6.37 -1.25 -29.48
N ASN A 325 7.37 -0.37 -29.73
CA ASN A 325 7.80 0.02 -31.07
C ASN A 325 6.68 0.56 -31.99
N GLY A 326 5.66 1.20 -31.43
CA GLY A 326 4.52 1.76 -32.17
C GLY A 326 3.44 0.75 -32.57
N TYR A 327 3.56 -0.52 -32.17
CA TYR A 327 2.47 -1.49 -32.31
C TYR A 327 1.46 -1.34 -31.16
N PRO A 328 0.22 -1.87 -31.30
CA PRO A 328 -0.75 -1.87 -30.21
C PRO A 328 -0.19 -2.49 -28.94
N PHE A 329 -0.44 -1.88 -27.80
CA PHE A 329 -0.03 -2.39 -26.50
C PHE A 329 -1.20 -2.38 -25.53
N LEU A 330 -1.08 -3.22 -24.50
CA LEU A 330 -2.09 -3.38 -23.49
C LEU A 330 -1.97 -2.27 -22.44
N LYS A 331 -3.06 -1.54 -22.23
CA LYS A 331 -3.10 -0.40 -21.31
C LYS A 331 -2.89 -0.80 -19.86
N ALA A 332 -3.23 -2.04 -19.50
CA ALA A 332 -3.14 -2.56 -18.14
C ALA A 332 -1.73 -2.50 -17.51
N PHE A 333 -0.68 -2.33 -18.31
CA PHE A 333 0.71 -2.27 -17.85
C PHE A 333 1.29 -0.86 -17.75
N TYR A 334 0.46 0.17 -17.94
CA TYR A 334 0.88 1.57 -17.93
C TYR A 334 -0.13 2.44 -17.16
N TYR A 335 0.31 3.65 -16.80
CA TYR A 335 -0.52 4.65 -16.16
C TYR A 335 -0.94 5.75 -17.13
N TYR A 336 -2.13 6.30 -16.86
CA TYR A 336 -2.78 7.33 -17.67
C TYR A 336 -3.27 8.47 -16.80
N VAL A 337 -3.21 9.67 -17.37
CA VAL A 337 -3.89 10.85 -16.84
C VAL A 337 -5.06 11.19 -17.75
N THR A 338 -6.25 11.33 -17.19
CA THR A 338 -7.42 11.79 -17.93
C THR A 338 -7.98 13.04 -17.30
N TYR A 339 -8.55 13.93 -18.12
CA TYR A 339 -9.10 15.19 -17.67
C TYR A 339 -10.62 15.17 -17.77
N ASP A 340 -11.29 15.75 -16.79
CA ASP A 340 -12.74 15.85 -16.70
C ASP A 340 -13.17 17.32 -16.54
N GLY A 341 -14.09 17.80 -17.37
CA GLY A 341 -14.51 19.21 -17.37
C GLY A 341 -15.30 19.63 -16.13
N ASN A 342 -15.67 18.69 -15.26
CA ASN A 342 -16.28 18.89 -13.95
C ASN A 342 -17.46 19.88 -13.93
N GLY A 343 -18.46 19.57 -14.75
CA GLY A 343 -19.66 20.41 -14.90
C GLY A 343 -19.45 21.67 -15.75
N SER A 344 -18.42 21.69 -16.61
CA SER A 344 -18.26 22.70 -17.67
C SER A 344 -19.51 22.78 -18.56
N ASN A 345 -19.85 23.98 -19.04
CA ASN A 345 -20.95 24.20 -19.97
C ASN A 345 -20.52 24.17 -21.45
N SER A 346 -19.24 24.42 -21.75
CA SER A 346 -18.70 24.35 -23.11
C SER A 346 -17.18 24.15 -23.09
N GLY A 347 -16.59 23.98 -24.28
CA GLY A 347 -15.17 23.63 -24.47
C GLY A 347 -14.92 22.13 -24.49
N SER A 348 -13.65 21.75 -24.61
CA SER A 348 -13.21 20.35 -24.58
C SER A 348 -12.11 20.16 -23.54
N VAL A 349 -12.12 19.03 -22.83
CA VAL A 349 -11.02 18.67 -21.94
C VAL A 349 -9.73 18.44 -22.73
N PRO A 350 -8.56 18.76 -22.19
CA PRO A 350 -7.30 18.37 -22.81
C PRO A 350 -7.20 16.84 -22.87
N ILE A 351 -6.56 16.35 -23.93
CA ILE A 351 -6.29 14.93 -24.12
C ILE A 351 -4.81 14.72 -23.89
N ASP A 352 -4.47 14.01 -22.82
CA ASP A 352 -3.14 13.46 -22.64
C ASP A 352 -3.07 12.11 -23.35
N SER A 353 -2.38 12.06 -24.48
CA SER A 353 -2.16 10.84 -25.26
C SER A 353 -0.90 10.09 -24.85
N ALA A 354 -0.13 10.60 -23.89
CA ALA A 354 1.07 9.94 -23.42
C ALA A 354 0.73 8.78 -22.48
N THR A 355 1.70 7.90 -22.31
CA THR A 355 1.63 6.75 -21.42
C THR A 355 2.82 6.75 -20.49
N TYR A 356 2.58 6.38 -19.24
CA TYR A 356 3.54 6.59 -18.17
C TYR A 356 3.86 5.30 -17.44
N ASP A 357 5.12 5.15 -17.04
CA ASP A 357 5.58 4.12 -16.12
C ASP A 357 5.41 4.59 -14.66
N TYR A 358 5.61 3.67 -13.71
CA TYR A 358 5.53 4.01 -12.28
C TYR A 358 6.58 5.07 -11.91
N ASN A 359 6.17 6.11 -11.18
CA ASN A 359 6.96 7.27 -10.78
C ASN A 359 7.44 8.17 -11.94
N ASP A 360 6.91 8.03 -13.14
CA ASP A 360 7.15 9.02 -14.19
C ASP A 360 6.59 10.39 -13.77
N SER A 361 7.36 11.44 -14.06
CA SER A 361 6.95 12.83 -13.82
C SER A 361 6.02 13.31 -14.93
N ILE A 362 4.81 13.71 -14.56
CA ILE A 362 3.77 14.22 -15.44
C ILE A 362 3.79 15.74 -15.40
N THR A 363 3.64 16.40 -16.55
CA THR A 363 3.32 17.85 -16.59
C THR A 363 1.83 18.03 -16.86
N VAL A 364 1.14 18.75 -15.98
CA VAL A 364 -0.30 18.97 -16.04
C VAL A 364 -0.64 19.92 -17.18
N ILE A 365 -1.54 19.47 -18.07
CA ILE A 365 -1.98 20.23 -19.23
C ILE A 365 -3.00 21.29 -18.78
N GLY A 366 -2.78 22.54 -19.15
CA GLY A 366 -3.71 23.65 -18.85
C GLY A 366 -5.02 23.59 -19.64
N ASN A 367 -5.85 24.62 -19.52
CA ASN A 367 -7.14 24.73 -20.19
C ASN A 367 -7.05 25.07 -21.70
N ILE A 368 -6.26 24.29 -22.45
CA ILE A 368 -6.02 24.51 -23.89
C ILE A 368 -7.27 24.31 -24.76
N GLY A 369 -8.26 23.56 -24.26
CA GLY A 369 -9.52 23.32 -24.95
C GLY A 369 -10.62 24.33 -24.63
N ASN A 370 -10.28 25.44 -23.97
CA ASN A 370 -11.18 26.55 -23.64
C ASN A 370 -12.45 26.10 -22.90
N LEU A 371 -12.31 25.20 -21.92
CA LEU A 371 -13.39 24.83 -21.02
C LEU A 371 -13.96 26.10 -20.36
N SER A 372 -15.28 26.20 -20.32
CA SER A 372 -16.00 27.33 -19.72
C SER A 372 -17.15 26.83 -18.85
N LYS A 373 -17.41 27.51 -17.74
CA LYS A 373 -18.57 27.27 -16.88
C LYS A 373 -19.21 28.61 -16.49
N SER A 374 -20.50 28.74 -16.74
CA SER A 374 -21.29 29.97 -16.51
C SER A 374 -21.14 30.41 -15.06
N TYR A 375 -20.79 31.67 -14.84
CA TYR A 375 -20.53 32.26 -13.51
C TYR A 375 -19.28 31.73 -12.80
N TYR A 376 -18.40 30.97 -13.47
CA TYR A 376 -17.13 30.51 -12.91
C TYR A 376 -15.95 30.71 -13.88
N GLU A 377 -14.77 30.92 -13.34
CA GLU A 377 -13.50 30.88 -14.07
C GLU A 377 -12.77 29.55 -13.79
N PHE A 378 -11.97 29.11 -14.76
CA PHE A 378 -11.16 27.92 -14.62
C PHE A 378 -9.99 28.21 -13.68
N ALA A 379 -9.86 27.42 -12.62
CA ALA A 379 -8.93 27.64 -11.50
C ALA A 379 -7.94 26.48 -11.34
N GLY A 380 -7.61 25.77 -12.42
CA GLY A 380 -6.71 24.61 -12.42
C GLY A 380 -7.46 23.28 -12.36
N TRP A 381 -6.78 22.25 -11.87
CA TRP A 381 -7.28 20.88 -11.80
C TRP A 381 -7.26 20.34 -10.37
N ASN A 382 -8.10 19.34 -10.08
CA ASN A 382 -8.13 18.64 -8.79
C ASN A 382 -8.25 17.13 -8.98
N THR A 383 -7.68 16.31 -8.10
CA THR A 383 -7.81 14.84 -8.20
C THR A 383 -9.18 14.29 -7.78
N SER A 384 -10.07 15.12 -7.25
CA SER A 384 -11.44 14.79 -6.85
C SER A 384 -12.43 15.78 -7.47
N ALA A 385 -13.57 15.29 -7.98
CA ALA A 385 -14.59 16.11 -8.61
C ALA A 385 -15.20 17.17 -7.67
N ASP A 386 -15.26 16.88 -6.37
CA ASP A 386 -15.77 17.76 -5.32
C ASP A 386 -14.74 18.79 -4.82
N GLY A 387 -13.50 18.75 -5.32
CA GLY A 387 -12.41 19.62 -4.91
C GLY A 387 -11.66 19.19 -3.66
N SER A 388 -12.03 18.07 -3.01
CA SER A 388 -11.36 17.56 -1.80
C SER A 388 -9.97 16.95 -2.05
N GLY A 389 -9.63 16.73 -3.32
CA GLY A 389 -8.38 16.12 -3.74
C GLY A 389 -7.22 17.10 -3.78
N GLN A 390 -6.10 16.64 -4.34
CA GLN A 390 -4.91 17.47 -4.56
C GLN A 390 -5.15 18.43 -5.72
N ASN A 391 -4.78 19.70 -5.54
CA ASN A 391 -4.88 20.74 -6.56
C ASN A 391 -3.63 20.76 -7.45
N TYR A 392 -3.81 21.00 -8.74
CA TYR A 392 -2.74 21.14 -9.72
C TYR A 392 -2.99 22.33 -10.64
N ASP A 393 -2.05 23.26 -10.67
CA ASP A 393 -2.04 24.38 -11.61
C ASP A 393 -1.55 23.94 -13.00
N GLU A 394 -1.79 24.77 -14.00
CA GLU A 394 -1.28 24.55 -15.35
C GLU A 394 0.26 24.46 -15.35
N SER A 395 0.83 23.48 -16.06
CA SER A 395 2.27 23.20 -16.11
C SER A 395 2.92 22.76 -14.79
N SER A 396 2.14 22.57 -13.72
CA SER A 396 2.63 21.88 -12.53
C SER A 396 2.99 20.43 -12.84
N SER A 397 3.75 19.77 -11.98
CA SER A 397 4.15 18.38 -12.18
C SER A 397 3.93 17.49 -10.97
N PHE A 398 3.63 16.21 -11.21
CA PHE A 398 3.52 15.19 -10.17
C PHE A 398 4.03 13.83 -10.65
N GLU A 399 4.40 12.94 -9.71
CA GLU A 399 4.81 11.58 -10.02
C GLU A 399 3.59 10.64 -10.06
N ILE A 400 3.41 9.90 -11.14
CA ILE A 400 2.26 9.02 -11.30
C ILE A 400 2.51 7.64 -10.66
N GLN A 401 1.57 7.19 -9.84
CA GLN A 401 1.63 5.88 -9.18
C GLN A 401 0.40 5.02 -9.48
N LYS A 402 -0.64 5.64 -10.04
CA LYS A 402 -1.90 5.04 -10.43
C LYS A 402 -2.56 5.89 -11.52
N ASN A 403 -3.50 5.31 -12.26
CA ASN A 403 -4.35 6.08 -13.16
C ASN A 403 -5.01 7.23 -12.41
N THR A 404 -4.88 8.44 -12.94
CA THR A 404 -5.29 9.66 -12.26
C THR A 404 -6.27 10.44 -13.13
N ILE A 405 -7.42 10.79 -12.55
CA ILE A 405 -8.39 11.68 -13.19
C ILE A 405 -8.21 13.06 -12.58
N LEU A 406 -8.02 14.08 -13.43
CA LEU A 406 -7.92 15.48 -13.07
C LEU A 406 -9.22 16.19 -13.46
N TYR A 407 -9.97 16.63 -12.46
CA TYR A 407 -11.24 17.32 -12.60
C TYR A 407 -11.03 18.83 -12.62
N ALA A 408 -11.65 19.52 -13.57
CA ALA A 408 -11.53 20.97 -13.67
C ALA A 408 -12.01 21.63 -12.37
N LYS A 409 -11.18 22.51 -11.82
CA LYS A 409 -11.50 23.32 -10.65
C LYS A 409 -12.11 24.62 -11.15
N TRP A 410 -13.22 25.03 -10.54
CA TRP A 410 -14.00 26.20 -10.95
C TRP A 410 -14.12 27.18 -9.78
N ALA A 411 -13.70 28.43 -9.98
CA ALA A 411 -13.86 29.51 -9.00
C ALA A 411 -15.00 30.45 -9.44
N PRO A 412 -15.94 30.85 -8.57
CA PRO A 412 -17.05 31.70 -8.97
C PRO A 412 -16.56 33.09 -9.39
N ILE A 413 -17.01 33.57 -10.56
CA ILE A 413 -16.75 34.92 -11.04
C ILE A 413 -17.58 35.88 -10.17
N SER A 414 -16.91 36.72 -9.40
CA SER A 414 -17.53 37.79 -8.64
C SER A 414 -17.52 39.10 -9.45
N TYR A 415 -18.68 39.76 -9.52
CA TYR A 415 -18.80 41.10 -10.07
C TYR A 415 -19.07 42.06 -8.91
N THR A 416 -18.22 43.06 -8.73
CA THR A 416 -18.51 44.14 -7.77
C THR A 416 -19.58 45.05 -8.35
N VAL A 417 -20.83 44.88 -7.91
CA VAL A 417 -21.93 45.80 -8.22
C VAL A 417 -21.97 46.87 -7.14
N SER A 418 -21.61 48.10 -7.50
CA SER A 418 -21.74 49.27 -6.64
C SER A 418 -23.16 49.81 -6.76
N PHE A 419 -23.94 49.74 -5.68
CA PHE A 419 -25.24 50.39 -5.58
C PHE A 419 -25.09 51.74 -4.90
N ASP A 420 -25.63 52.79 -5.52
CA ASP A 420 -25.78 54.08 -4.87
C ASP A 420 -26.92 53.96 -3.84
N SER A 421 -26.62 54.25 -2.58
CA SER A 421 -27.43 53.85 -1.44
C SER A 421 -28.78 54.57 -1.41
N ASN A 422 -29.86 53.85 -1.68
CA ASN A 422 -31.16 54.12 -1.07
C ASN A 422 -31.93 52.78 -0.98
N TRP A 423 -32.43 52.49 0.23
CA TRP A 423 -33.26 51.36 0.68
C TRP A 423 -32.49 50.15 1.26
N GLY A 424 -32.62 49.99 2.58
CA GLY A 424 -31.73 49.21 3.44
C GLY A 424 -31.99 47.70 3.54
N LEU A 425 -30.92 47.00 3.94
CA LEU A 425 -30.85 45.60 4.36
C LEU A 425 -29.81 45.49 5.49
N THR A 426 -29.97 44.51 6.38
CA THR A 426 -29.18 44.19 7.59
C THR A 426 -27.70 44.63 7.53
N SER A 427 -27.30 45.57 8.38
CA SER A 427 -25.94 46.13 8.35
C SER A 427 -24.91 45.11 8.80
N ASN A 428 -23.96 44.79 7.94
CA ASN A 428 -22.72 44.09 8.26
C ASN A 428 -21.71 44.99 8.98
N VAL A 429 -22.18 46.08 9.59
CA VAL A 429 -21.39 47.14 10.18
C VAL A 429 -21.93 47.44 11.57
N GLN A 430 -21.02 47.55 12.54
CA GLN A 430 -21.27 48.07 13.88
C GLN A 430 -20.29 49.22 14.13
N ALA A 431 -20.78 50.35 14.65
CA ALA A 431 -19.96 51.52 14.90
C ALA A 431 -20.27 52.13 16.28
N LEU A 432 -19.25 52.66 16.94
CA LEU A 432 -19.37 53.36 18.21
C LEU A 432 -18.57 54.65 18.18
N THR A 433 -19.19 55.75 18.61
CA THR A 433 -18.48 56.99 18.93
C THR A 433 -17.89 56.91 20.35
N ILE A 434 -16.58 57.10 20.47
CA ILE A 434 -15.83 57.15 21.72
C ILE A 434 -15.35 58.59 21.89
N PHE A 435 -15.73 59.23 22.99
CA PHE A 435 -15.32 60.60 23.28
C PHE A 435 -13.89 60.64 23.82
N ALA A 436 -13.20 61.75 23.59
CA ALA A 436 -11.84 61.99 24.08
C ALA A 436 -11.69 61.61 25.57
N ASP A 437 -10.60 60.91 25.89
CA ASP A 437 -10.26 60.39 27.23
C ASP A 437 -11.25 59.40 27.87
N GLN A 438 -12.31 58.98 27.18
CA GLN A 438 -13.25 57.97 27.67
C GLN A 438 -12.90 56.56 27.19
N ALA A 439 -13.26 55.56 28.00
CA ALA A 439 -13.25 54.17 27.56
C ALA A 439 -14.46 53.89 26.65
N GLY A 440 -14.31 52.96 25.71
CA GLY A 440 -15.37 52.55 24.80
C GLY A 440 -15.29 51.08 24.43
N LYS A 441 -16.42 50.47 24.13
CA LYS A 441 -16.50 49.05 23.74
C LYS A 441 -17.55 48.86 22.65
N VAL A 442 -17.12 48.34 21.51
CA VAL A 442 -17.98 47.98 20.38
C VAL A 442 -17.86 46.48 20.13
N ASP A 443 -18.97 45.82 19.86
CA ASP A 443 -19.00 44.40 19.53
C ASP A 443 -19.83 44.12 18.28
N TYR A 444 -19.53 43.01 17.63
CA TYR A 444 -20.32 42.50 16.51
C TYR A 444 -20.91 41.15 16.91
N ASN A 445 -22.21 41.14 17.26
CA ASN A 445 -22.95 39.95 17.69
C ASN A 445 -22.23 39.13 18.77
N GLN A 446 -21.43 39.77 19.63
CA GLN A 446 -20.57 39.11 20.61
C GLN A 446 -19.51 38.12 20.04
N GLU A 447 -19.36 38.01 18.71
CA GLU A 447 -18.32 37.19 18.05
C GLU A 447 -16.93 37.82 18.21
N ILE A 448 -16.86 39.14 17.98
CA ILE A 448 -15.68 39.97 18.20
C ILE A 448 -16.06 41.19 19.05
N ILE A 449 -15.19 41.53 20.00
CA ILE A 449 -15.32 42.68 20.88
C ILE A 449 -14.04 43.51 20.76
N VAL A 450 -14.17 44.80 20.54
CA VAL A 450 -13.04 45.74 20.58
C VAL A 450 -13.26 46.75 21.70
N SER A 451 -12.31 46.82 22.63
CA SER A 451 -12.35 47.71 23.79
C SER A 451 -11.19 48.69 23.75
N VAL A 452 -11.50 49.97 23.88
CA VAL A 452 -10.55 51.08 23.96
C VAL A 452 -10.49 51.54 25.42
N PRO A 453 -9.31 51.52 26.07
CA PRO A 453 -9.18 51.97 27.45
C PRO A 453 -9.29 53.50 27.57
N ALA A 454 -9.67 53.99 28.75
CA ALA A 454 -9.71 55.43 29.03
C ALA A 454 -8.31 56.04 28.86
N GLY A 455 -8.24 57.19 28.21
CA GLY A 455 -6.97 57.89 27.91
C GLY A 455 -6.26 57.44 26.63
N ALA A 456 -6.78 56.46 25.89
CA ALA A 456 -6.16 55.97 24.65
C ALA A 456 -6.23 56.96 23.46
N THR A 457 -7.16 57.93 23.51
CA THR A 457 -7.27 59.00 22.51
C THR A 457 -7.61 60.34 23.16
N LYS A 458 -7.07 61.44 22.60
CA LYS A 458 -7.39 62.83 22.99
C LYS A 458 -8.45 63.49 22.13
N GLU A 459 -8.96 62.77 21.14
CA GLU A 459 -9.95 63.24 20.18
C GLU A 459 -11.15 62.28 20.16
N ASN A 460 -12.32 62.77 19.75
CA ASN A 460 -13.47 61.91 19.54
C ASN A 460 -13.21 61.01 18.33
N LEU A 461 -13.54 59.73 18.44
CA LEU A 461 -13.31 58.74 17.39
C LEU A 461 -14.56 57.91 17.13
N ILE A 462 -14.78 57.49 15.90
CA ILE A 462 -15.77 56.49 15.50
C ILE A 462 -15.01 55.20 15.17
N LEU A 463 -15.15 54.20 16.03
CA LEU A 463 -14.60 52.87 15.81
C LEU A 463 -15.64 52.01 15.12
N THR A 464 -15.29 51.42 13.99
CA THR A 464 -16.20 50.63 13.17
C THR A 464 -15.67 49.21 12.98
N ILE A 465 -16.52 48.22 13.26
CA ILE A 465 -16.32 46.80 12.94
C ILE A 465 -17.21 46.46 11.74
N THR A 466 -16.61 46.04 10.63
CA THR A 466 -17.32 45.55 9.46
C THR A 466 -17.06 44.07 9.26
N LYS A 467 -18.12 43.25 9.23
CA LYS A 467 -18.01 41.83 8.87
C LYS A 467 -17.74 41.71 7.37
N TRP A 468 -16.63 41.05 7.05
CA TRP A 468 -16.25 40.75 5.69
C TRP A 468 -17.10 39.57 5.17
N LEU A 469 -17.81 39.78 4.08
CA LEU A 469 -18.80 38.82 3.56
C LEU A 469 -18.21 37.82 2.56
N GLU A 470 -16.96 38.02 2.13
CA GLU A 470 -16.28 37.21 1.12
C GLU A 470 -14.99 36.60 1.68
N PRO A 471 -15.05 35.79 2.77
CA PRO A 471 -13.85 35.28 3.43
C PRO A 471 -12.96 34.45 2.50
N GLN A 472 -13.55 33.80 1.51
CA GLN A 472 -12.87 33.05 0.43
C GLN A 472 -11.81 33.86 -0.32
N GLN A 473 -11.88 35.19 -0.32
CA GLN A 473 -10.86 36.05 -0.96
C GLN A 473 -9.59 36.21 -0.12
N LEU A 474 -9.69 35.99 1.18
CA LEU A 474 -8.62 36.28 2.13
C LEU A 474 -8.05 35.02 2.79
N VAL A 475 -8.76 33.90 2.73
CA VAL A 475 -8.30 32.62 3.30
C VAL A 475 -8.18 31.56 2.21
N THR A 476 -7.19 30.69 2.36
CA THR A 476 -6.92 29.54 1.51
C THR A 476 -7.55 28.27 2.10
N GLU A 477 -7.63 27.19 1.33
CA GLU A 477 -8.15 25.89 1.79
C GLU A 477 -7.33 25.29 2.96
N ASN A 478 -6.07 25.71 3.12
CA ASN A 478 -5.19 25.28 4.20
C ASN A 478 -5.41 26.07 5.50
N ASP A 479 -6.03 27.25 5.41
CA ASP A 479 -6.24 28.09 6.58
C ASP A 479 -7.46 27.58 7.36
N LYS A 480 -7.23 27.09 8.58
CA LYS A 480 -8.29 26.58 9.46
C LYS A 480 -9.02 27.73 10.16
N LEU A 481 -9.72 28.56 9.39
CA LEU A 481 -10.49 29.70 9.89
C LEU A 481 -11.66 29.23 10.77
N ILE A 482 -11.72 29.72 12.01
CA ILE A 482 -12.76 29.37 13.00
C ILE A 482 -13.62 30.55 13.45
N SER A 483 -13.42 31.74 12.89
CA SER A 483 -14.29 32.90 13.07
C SER A 483 -14.69 33.53 11.73
N SER A 484 -15.64 34.47 11.77
CA SER A 484 -15.80 35.44 10.68
C SER A 484 -14.55 36.34 10.58
N ILE A 485 -14.32 36.97 9.42
CA ILE A 485 -13.29 38.00 9.23
C ILE A 485 -13.91 39.38 9.49
N TYR A 486 -13.23 40.21 10.27
CA TYR A 486 -13.70 41.54 10.64
C TYR A 486 -12.69 42.61 10.28
N GLN A 487 -13.12 43.60 9.51
CA GLN A 487 -12.34 44.82 9.25
C GLN A 487 -12.60 45.82 10.37
N LEU A 488 -11.52 46.28 11.00
CA LEU A 488 -11.56 47.46 11.88
C LEU A 488 -11.27 48.71 11.07
N SER A 489 -11.95 49.82 11.37
CA SER A 489 -11.63 51.14 10.85
C SER A 489 -11.90 52.21 11.91
N LYS A 490 -11.16 53.31 11.83
CA LYS A 490 -11.29 54.50 12.66
C LYS A 490 -11.29 55.75 11.77
N ASP A 491 -11.93 56.82 12.22
CA ASP A 491 -12.02 58.11 11.52
C ASP A 491 -10.95 59.13 11.97
N ILE A 492 -10.03 58.72 12.84
CA ILE A 492 -8.90 59.53 13.29
C ILE A 492 -7.57 58.99 12.73
N GLU A 493 -6.60 59.89 12.48
CA GLU A 493 -5.27 59.51 11.99
C GLU A 493 -4.38 58.95 13.12
N SER A 494 -4.51 59.47 14.34
CA SER A 494 -3.70 59.09 15.51
C SER A 494 -3.80 57.61 15.86
N ASP A 495 -2.69 56.98 16.25
CA ASP A 495 -2.65 55.60 16.75
C ASP A 495 -3.60 55.40 17.94
N LEU A 496 -4.16 54.18 18.02
CA LEU A 496 -5.19 53.86 19.00
C LEU A 496 -4.88 52.51 19.64
N GLU A 497 -4.43 52.51 20.88
CA GLU A 497 -4.31 51.27 21.65
C GLU A 497 -5.68 50.70 21.98
N MET A 498 -5.86 49.40 21.74
CA MET A 498 -7.12 48.70 21.93
C MET A 498 -6.88 47.23 22.28
N MET A 499 -7.87 46.62 22.89
CA MET A 499 -7.95 45.19 23.14
C MET A 499 -8.98 44.57 22.20
N ILE A 500 -8.57 43.54 21.46
CA ILE A 500 -9.46 42.76 20.59
C ILE A 500 -9.68 41.40 21.25
N THR A 501 -10.94 41.03 21.46
CA THR A 501 -11.34 39.74 22.01
C THR A 501 -12.23 39.00 21.02
N PHE A 502 -11.85 37.78 20.65
CA PHE A 502 -12.69 36.84 19.92
C PHE A 502 -13.33 35.84 20.86
N LYS A 503 -14.58 35.49 20.60
CA LYS A 503 -15.21 34.28 21.15
C LYS A 503 -15.04 33.13 20.17
N PHE A 504 -14.78 31.94 20.70
CA PHE A 504 -14.69 30.74 19.89
C PHE A 504 -15.35 29.55 20.58
N ASP A 505 -15.69 28.55 19.78
CA ASP A 505 -16.24 27.29 20.26
C ASP A 505 -15.09 26.36 20.66
N SER A 506 -14.94 26.11 21.96
CA SER A 506 -13.87 25.27 22.51
C SER A 506 -13.93 23.83 22.00
N ASP A 507 -15.12 23.35 21.63
CA ASP A 507 -15.31 21.96 21.17
C ASP A 507 -14.74 21.75 19.76
N LYS A 508 -14.48 22.84 19.02
CA LYS A 508 -13.82 22.82 17.70
C LYS A 508 -12.29 22.79 17.79
N VAL A 509 -11.71 22.94 18.98
CA VAL A 509 -10.26 22.90 19.20
C VAL A 509 -9.86 21.50 19.62
N THR A 510 -9.02 20.84 18.82
CA THR A 510 -8.49 19.51 19.15
C THR A 510 -7.27 19.60 20.07
N GLU A 511 -6.87 18.49 20.70
CA GLU A 511 -5.69 18.45 21.59
C GLU A 511 -4.39 18.89 20.88
N HIS A 512 -4.29 18.70 19.57
CA HIS A 512 -3.12 19.03 18.76
C HIS A 512 -3.11 20.46 18.24
N GLN A 513 -4.14 21.27 18.54
CA GLN A 513 -4.30 22.61 17.96
C GLN A 513 -4.53 23.66 19.05
N HIS A 514 -4.29 24.92 18.73
CA HIS A 514 -4.76 26.05 19.55
C HIS A 514 -5.34 27.16 18.65
N PRO A 515 -6.32 27.93 19.16
CA PRO A 515 -6.77 29.13 18.46
C PRO A 515 -5.69 30.21 18.53
N ALA A 516 -5.53 30.99 17.47
CA ALA A 516 -4.65 32.15 17.43
C ALA A 516 -5.28 33.27 16.58
N ILE A 517 -5.09 34.52 17.01
CA ILE A 517 -5.60 35.70 16.31
C ILE A 517 -4.59 36.13 15.26
N PHE A 518 -5.04 36.31 14.03
CA PHE A 518 -4.22 36.85 12.94
C PHE A 518 -4.78 38.19 12.48
N TYR A 519 -3.90 39.06 11.98
CA TYR A 519 -4.28 40.21 11.17
C TYR A 519 -3.86 40.00 9.71
N TYR A 520 -4.61 40.57 8.77
CA TYR A 520 -4.26 40.51 7.36
C TYR A 520 -3.31 41.65 7.00
N ASP A 521 -2.12 41.31 6.52
CA ASP A 521 -1.18 42.26 5.93
C ASP A 521 -1.53 42.47 4.45
N GLU A 522 -2.17 43.60 4.15
CA GLU A 522 -2.57 43.97 2.78
C GLU A 522 -1.39 44.10 1.81
N ALA A 523 -0.22 44.49 2.29
CA ALA A 523 0.95 44.69 1.44
C ALA A 523 1.52 43.34 0.97
N ASN A 524 1.55 42.37 1.88
CA ASN A 524 2.06 41.03 1.62
C ASN A 524 0.96 40.02 1.24
N ARG A 525 -0.31 40.44 1.29
CA ARG A 525 -1.51 39.62 1.06
C ARG A 525 -1.51 38.33 1.88
N ALA A 526 -1.07 38.43 3.13
CA ALA A 526 -0.86 37.28 4.01
C ALA A 526 -1.42 37.53 5.41
N TRP A 527 -1.92 36.47 6.05
CA TRP A 527 -2.25 36.50 7.47
C TRP A 527 -0.98 36.43 8.30
N VAL A 528 -0.88 37.31 9.29
CA VAL A 528 0.23 37.36 10.25
C VAL A 528 -0.32 37.12 11.64
N GLU A 529 0.22 36.11 12.33
CA GLU A 529 -0.17 35.76 13.69
C GLU A 529 0.19 36.92 14.64
N VAL A 530 -0.72 37.26 15.56
CA VAL A 530 -0.43 38.19 16.65
C VAL A 530 0.11 37.40 17.82
N GLU A 531 1.39 37.61 18.12
CA GLU A 531 2.05 37.03 19.28
C GLU A 531 1.44 37.55 20.60
N GLU A 532 1.67 36.84 21.71
CA GLU A 532 1.21 37.21 23.07
C GLU A 532 -0.31 37.22 23.29
N SER A 533 -1.08 36.45 22.51
CA SER A 533 -2.51 36.28 22.77
C SER A 533 -2.78 35.57 24.10
N VAL A 534 -3.78 36.03 24.85
CA VAL A 534 -4.21 35.45 26.14
C VAL A 534 -5.53 34.69 25.94
N ILE A 535 -5.56 33.41 26.30
CA ILE A 535 -6.76 32.56 26.24
C ILE A 535 -7.36 32.42 27.65
N GLU A 536 -8.64 32.79 27.80
CA GLU A 536 -9.41 32.65 29.03
C GLU A 536 -10.78 32.01 28.72
N GLY A 537 -10.91 30.73 29.02
CA GLY A 537 -12.08 29.92 28.66
C GLY A 537 -12.31 29.91 27.16
N ASN A 538 -13.51 30.31 26.73
CA ASN A 538 -13.92 30.32 25.31
C ASN A 538 -13.64 31.68 24.63
N SER A 539 -12.61 32.39 25.11
CA SER A 539 -12.23 33.70 24.59
C SER A 539 -10.72 33.79 24.43
N ILE A 540 -10.29 34.48 23.40
CA ILE A 540 -8.88 34.80 23.14
C ILE A 540 -8.77 36.31 22.89
N SER A 541 -7.79 36.95 23.52
CA SER A 541 -7.62 38.39 23.47
C SER A 541 -6.18 38.79 23.14
N ILE A 542 -6.04 39.91 22.43
CA ILE A 542 -4.76 40.57 22.14
C ILE A 542 -4.85 42.06 22.47
N GLN A 543 -3.71 42.66 22.80
CA GLN A 543 -3.55 44.11 22.84
C GLN A 543 -2.83 44.55 21.56
N THR A 544 -3.33 45.58 20.89
CA THR A 544 -2.77 46.06 19.63
C THR A 544 -3.13 47.53 19.38
N ASN A 545 -2.34 48.22 18.56
CA ASN A 545 -2.68 49.53 18.01
C ASN A 545 -3.02 49.48 16.50
N LYS A 546 -3.01 48.28 15.91
CA LYS A 546 -3.14 48.08 14.47
C LYS A 546 -4.61 48.00 14.05
N VAL A 547 -4.96 48.77 13.03
CA VAL A 547 -6.30 48.76 12.42
C VAL A 547 -6.20 47.98 11.11
N ALA A 548 -6.75 46.77 11.10
CA ALA A 548 -6.63 45.81 9.98
C ALA A 548 -7.86 44.89 9.92
N LYS A 549 -7.83 43.92 9.00
CA LYS A 549 -8.72 42.76 9.07
C LYS A 549 -8.18 41.79 10.10
N TYR A 550 -9.05 41.27 10.95
CA TYR A 550 -8.73 40.27 11.97
C TYR A 550 -9.60 39.04 11.82
N ALA A 551 -9.04 37.88 12.12
CA ALA A 551 -9.76 36.62 12.20
C ALA A 551 -9.05 35.63 13.13
N LEU A 552 -9.76 34.56 13.49
CA LEU A 552 -9.26 33.51 14.35
C LEU A 552 -9.02 32.22 13.54
N PHE A 553 -7.83 31.65 13.67
CA PHE A 553 -7.42 30.41 13.01
C PHE A 553 -7.08 29.33 14.04
N LEU A 554 -7.26 28.06 13.68
CA LEU A 554 -6.65 26.94 14.37
C LEU A 554 -5.23 26.73 13.84
N VAL A 555 -4.26 26.83 14.74
CA VAL A 555 -2.86 26.56 14.46
C VAL A 555 -2.52 25.20 15.05
N GLU A 556 -1.87 24.35 14.26
CA GLU A 556 -1.28 23.10 14.79
C GLU A 556 -0.23 23.49 15.83
N LYS A 557 -0.33 22.90 17.03
CA LYS A 557 0.76 22.98 18.01
C LYS A 557 1.97 22.39 17.31
N LYS A 558 3.03 23.18 17.11
CA LYS A 558 4.27 22.73 16.46
C LYS A 558 4.77 21.47 17.18
N GLU A 559 4.56 20.29 16.57
CA GLU A 559 5.24 19.08 16.97
C GLU A 559 6.70 19.23 16.55
N VAL A 560 7.62 19.13 17.51
CA VAL A 560 9.05 19.21 17.27
C VAL A 560 9.46 17.94 16.50
N VAL A 561 9.46 18.02 15.17
CA VAL A 561 9.97 16.95 14.30
C VAL A 561 11.48 16.89 14.48
N GLN A 562 11.98 15.88 15.18
CA GLN A 562 13.41 15.61 15.27
C GLN A 562 13.88 15.05 13.92
N GLU A 563 14.91 15.67 13.31
CA GLU A 563 15.65 15.04 12.22
C GLU A 563 16.13 13.66 12.69
N VAL A 564 15.70 12.58 12.01
CA VAL A 564 16.13 11.22 12.33
C VAL A 564 17.64 11.15 12.09
N PRO A 565 18.47 10.96 13.14
CA PRO A 565 19.91 10.87 12.95
C PRO A 565 20.24 9.66 12.08
N SER A 566 21.17 9.80 11.14
CA SER A 566 21.75 8.64 10.44
C SER A 566 22.53 7.80 11.45
N LEU A 567 21.90 6.72 11.92
CA LEU A 567 22.44 5.77 12.88
C LEU A 567 23.28 4.71 12.16
N ILE A 568 24.48 4.44 12.66
CA ILE A 568 25.47 3.63 11.94
C ILE A 568 25.42 2.14 12.27
N ASP A 569 24.72 1.73 13.32
CA ASP A 569 24.72 0.36 13.86
C ASP A 569 23.40 -0.38 13.67
N ILE A 570 22.51 0.19 12.84
CA ILE A 570 21.22 -0.41 12.50
C ILE A 570 21.15 -0.90 11.05
N GLU A 571 22.10 -0.52 10.19
CA GLU A 571 22.12 -0.93 8.78
C GLU A 571 22.18 -2.47 8.66
N GLY A 572 21.19 -3.05 7.99
CA GLY A 572 21.05 -4.50 7.82
C GLY A 572 20.60 -5.25 9.08
N HIS A 573 20.26 -4.54 10.17
CA HIS A 573 19.70 -5.15 11.37
C HIS A 573 18.21 -5.44 11.17
N TRP A 574 17.71 -6.59 11.66
CA TRP A 574 16.31 -7.00 11.46
C TRP A 574 15.27 -6.01 11.98
N ALA A 575 15.66 -5.13 12.90
CA ALA A 575 14.81 -4.11 13.53
C ALA A 575 15.03 -2.69 12.97
N GLU A 576 15.79 -2.53 11.89
CA GLU A 576 16.17 -1.22 11.33
C GLU A 576 14.95 -0.33 11.08
N ALA A 577 13.96 -0.84 10.35
CA ALA A 577 12.73 -0.13 10.03
C ALA A 577 11.94 0.27 11.30
N GLN A 578 11.84 -0.63 12.27
CA GLN A 578 11.15 -0.40 13.54
C GLN A 578 11.88 0.65 14.38
N ILE A 579 13.20 0.66 14.37
CA ILE A 579 14.01 1.65 15.10
C ILE A 579 13.79 3.05 14.49
N ILE A 580 13.83 3.16 13.16
CA ILE A 580 13.57 4.41 12.44
C ILE A 580 12.15 4.92 12.75
N GLU A 581 11.14 4.05 12.68
CA GLU A 581 9.76 4.40 12.99
C GLU A 581 9.60 4.88 14.44
N ALA A 582 10.26 4.23 15.40
CA ALA A 582 10.16 4.59 16.81
C ALA A 582 10.83 5.92 17.14
N ILE A 583 11.92 6.27 16.44
CA ILE A 583 12.54 7.60 16.52
C ILE A 583 11.61 8.64 15.92
N ALA A 584 11.03 8.36 14.74
CA ALA A 584 10.06 9.26 14.12
C ALA A 584 8.83 9.50 15.01
N LYS A 585 8.39 8.49 15.77
CA LYS A 585 7.30 8.59 16.76
C LYS A 585 7.74 9.21 18.10
N GLY A 586 9.01 9.56 18.27
CA GLY A 586 9.53 10.36 19.39
C GLY A 586 9.64 9.65 20.75
N PHE A 587 9.46 8.33 20.82
CA PHE A 587 9.53 7.61 22.10
C PHE A 587 10.87 6.91 22.37
N VAL A 588 11.77 6.89 21.39
CA VAL A 588 13.18 6.50 21.55
C VAL A 588 14.10 7.44 20.76
N ASN A 589 15.36 7.52 21.18
CA ASN A 589 16.41 8.25 20.48
C ASN A 589 17.68 7.37 20.36
N GLY A 590 18.55 7.72 19.41
CA GLY A 590 19.93 7.24 19.38
C GLY A 590 20.80 7.89 20.45
N PHE A 591 22.02 7.40 20.58
CA PHE A 591 23.06 7.96 21.43
C PHE A 591 23.86 9.05 20.67
N GLU A 592 24.58 9.89 21.41
CA GLU A 592 25.42 10.97 20.83
C GLU A 592 26.50 10.45 19.87
N ASP A 593 26.92 9.18 20.04
CA ASP A 593 27.89 8.49 19.19
C ASP A 593 27.28 7.98 17.86
N ARG A 594 26.04 8.40 17.52
CA ARG A 594 25.27 7.97 16.34
C ARG A 594 24.93 6.47 16.32
N THR A 595 24.88 5.82 17.48
CA THR A 595 24.43 4.42 17.60
C THR A 595 23.06 4.32 18.26
N PHE A 596 22.34 3.22 18.03
CA PHE A 596 21.12 2.87 18.76
C PHE A 596 21.33 1.73 19.76
N LYS A 597 22.38 0.93 19.56
CA LYS A 597 22.74 -0.28 20.31
C LYS A 597 21.60 -1.30 20.34
N PRO A 598 21.11 -1.75 19.18
CA PRO A 598 19.88 -2.55 19.07
C PRO A 598 19.91 -3.84 19.90
N ASN A 599 21.09 -4.44 20.09
CA ASN A 599 21.28 -5.68 20.84
C ASN A 599 21.56 -5.49 22.35
N HIS A 600 21.62 -4.26 22.85
CA HIS A 600 21.83 -3.99 24.27
C HIS A 600 20.53 -4.24 25.06
N SER A 601 20.64 -4.87 26.22
CA SER A 601 19.49 -5.09 27.13
C SER A 601 18.95 -3.76 27.67
N VAL A 602 17.63 -3.68 27.86
CA VAL A 602 16.95 -2.49 28.38
C VAL A 602 16.76 -2.64 29.88
N SER A 603 17.11 -1.60 30.64
CA SER A 603 16.79 -1.52 32.06
C SER A 603 15.31 -1.23 32.30
N ARG A 604 14.82 -1.58 33.48
CA ARG A 604 13.42 -1.38 33.86
C ARG A 604 12.99 0.09 33.81
N ALA A 605 13.87 1.03 34.15
CA ALA A 605 13.60 2.46 34.03
C ALA A 605 13.61 2.96 32.58
N GLU A 606 14.52 2.46 31.73
CA GLU A 606 14.50 2.79 30.30
C GLU A 606 13.21 2.31 29.63
N PHE A 607 12.79 1.08 29.90
CA PHE A 607 11.54 0.55 29.34
C PHE A 607 10.31 1.34 29.83
N ALA A 608 10.29 1.77 31.09
CA ALA A 608 9.26 2.66 31.63
C ALA A 608 9.18 3.98 30.84
N VAL A 609 10.33 4.60 30.56
CA VAL A 609 10.38 5.85 29.76
C VAL A 609 9.93 5.62 28.33
N MET A 610 10.37 4.54 27.68
CA MET A 610 9.95 4.20 26.32
C MET A 610 8.43 4.02 26.24
N LEU A 611 7.85 3.28 27.19
CA LEU A 611 6.42 2.97 27.20
C LEU A 611 5.57 4.19 27.56
N ALA A 612 5.98 5.00 28.54
CA ALA A 612 5.28 6.23 28.92
C ALA A 612 5.22 7.22 27.76
N LYS A 613 6.35 7.45 27.08
CA LYS A 613 6.42 8.31 25.90
C LYS A 613 5.59 7.78 24.74
N ALA A 614 5.70 6.48 24.45
CA ALA A 614 4.95 5.86 23.36
C ALA A 614 3.43 5.97 23.56
N LEU A 615 2.97 5.82 24.81
CA LEU A 615 1.56 5.93 25.16
C LEU A 615 1.10 7.37 25.43
N LYS A 616 1.99 8.36 25.31
CA LYS A 616 1.75 9.77 25.63
C LYS A 616 1.05 9.95 26.99
N LEU A 617 1.55 9.25 28.02
CA LEU A 617 0.96 9.32 29.36
C LEU A 617 1.17 10.70 29.98
N ASN A 618 0.13 11.24 30.60
CA ASN A 618 0.16 12.48 31.37
C ASN A 618 -0.33 12.18 32.79
N GLY A 619 0.33 12.72 33.81
CA GLY A 619 -0.05 12.53 35.20
C GLY A 619 0.55 13.61 36.10
N ASP A 620 -0.07 13.85 37.27
CA ASP A 620 0.35 14.89 38.23
C ASP A 620 1.61 14.50 39.03
N GLY A 621 2.36 13.50 38.57
CA GLY A 621 3.61 13.06 39.17
C GLY A 621 3.41 12.55 40.60
N VAL A 622 2.51 11.57 40.78
CA VAL A 622 2.29 10.91 42.08
C VAL A 622 3.64 10.55 42.71
N LYS A 623 3.84 10.96 43.98
CA LYS A 623 5.06 10.65 44.72
C LYS A 623 5.20 9.13 44.86
N VAL A 624 6.09 8.57 44.06
CA VAL A 624 6.42 7.15 44.07
C VAL A 624 7.05 6.74 45.40
N THR A 625 6.53 5.72 46.07
CA THR A 625 6.91 5.30 47.44
C THR A 625 7.80 4.05 47.48
N PHE A 626 8.71 3.89 46.52
CA PHE A 626 9.64 2.75 46.52
C PHE A 626 10.84 2.95 47.46
N ARG A 627 11.32 1.86 48.08
CA ARG A 627 12.48 1.88 48.99
C ARG A 627 13.76 2.39 48.32
N ASP A 628 13.88 2.17 47.02
CA ASP A 628 15.00 2.55 46.16
C ASP A 628 14.65 3.71 45.22
N ALA A 629 13.63 4.52 45.55
CA ALA A 629 13.20 5.65 44.73
C ALA A 629 14.34 6.65 44.43
N ASP A 630 15.30 6.80 45.36
CA ASP A 630 16.48 7.66 45.18
C ASP A 630 17.46 7.13 44.12
N THR A 631 17.36 5.85 43.75
CA THR A 631 18.17 5.24 42.67
C THR A 631 17.55 5.44 41.29
N ILE A 632 16.32 5.94 41.20
CA ILE A 632 15.69 6.31 39.94
C ILE A 632 16.32 7.61 39.46
N ALA A 633 17.00 7.56 38.33
CA ALA A 633 17.64 8.72 37.74
C ALA A 633 16.62 9.82 37.42
N ALA A 634 17.01 11.08 37.56
CA ALA A 634 16.11 12.23 37.40
C ALA A 634 15.35 12.22 36.06
N TRP A 635 15.98 11.76 34.98
CA TRP A 635 15.38 11.64 33.65
C TRP A 635 14.24 10.62 33.55
N ALA A 636 14.21 9.62 34.45
CA ALA A 636 13.20 8.55 34.45
C ALA A 636 12.07 8.77 35.47
N LYS A 637 12.23 9.71 36.42
CA LYS A 637 11.30 9.86 37.55
C LYS A 637 9.85 10.13 37.12
N SER A 638 9.65 11.02 36.15
CA SER A 638 8.30 11.36 35.64
C SER A 638 7.63 10.13 35.01
N ALA A 639 8.30 9.53 34.02
CA ALA A 639 7.77 8.37 33.33
C ALA A 639 7.49 7.18 34.26
N VAL A 640 8.37 6.94 35.24
CA VAL A 640 8.15 5.89 36.26
C VAL A 640 6.93 6.20 37.10
N ALA A 641 6.70 7.45 37.48
CA ALA A 641 5.49 7.84 38.20
C ALA A 641 4.23 7.61 37.34
N GLU A 642 4.25 8.03 36.08
CA GLU A 642 3.13 7.90 35.14
C GLU A 642 2.72 6.43 34.91
N VAL A 643 3.67 5.54 34.61
CA VAL A 643 3.36 4.11 34.39
C VAL A 643 2.92 3.39 35.67
N VAL A 644 3.34 3.87 36.85
CA VAL A 644 2.89 3.34 38.15
C VAL A 644 1.49 3.83 38.49
N GLU A 645 1.21 5.12 38.26
CA GLU A 645 -0.11 5.72 38.46
C GLU A 645 -1.17 5.07 37.58
N GLN A 646 -0.83 4.76 36.33
CA GLN A 646 -1.70 4.04 35.39
C GLN A 646 -1.79 2.53 35.66
N GLY A 647 -1.11 2.02 36.71
CA GLY A 647 -1.12 0.59 37.06
C GLY A 647 -0.40 -0.32 36.06
N ILE A 648 0.33 0.23 35.09
CA ILE A 648 1.07 -0.50 34.06
C ILE A 648 2.27 -1.21 34.69
N MET A 649 3.01 -0.51 35.55
CA MET A 649 4.14 -1.05 36.30
C MET A 649 3.89 -1.00 37.81
N ASN A 650 4.40 -2.01 38.52
CA ASN A 650 4.34 -2.08 39.98
C ASN A 650 5.75 -2.33 40.55
N GLY A 651 5.93 -2.01 41.84
CA GLY A 651 7.12 -2.43 42.58
C GLY A 651 7.15 -3.94 42.83
N TYR A 652 8.33 -4.45 43.16
CA TYR A 652 8.49 -5.83 43.62
C TYR A 652 7.98 -5.98 45.07
N LYS A 653 7.76 -7.22 45.49
CA LYS A 653 7.23 -7.55 46.84
C LYS A 653 8.08 -7.02 48.00
N ASP A 654 9.36 -6.73 47.76
CA ASP A 654 10.28 -6.16 48.74
C ASP A 654 10.19 -4.62 48.84
N GLY A 655 9.25 -4.00 48.13
CA GLY A 655 9.04 -2.56 48.08
C GLY A 655 10.00 -1.80 47.17
N SER A 656 10.82 -2.48 46.36
CA SER A 656 11.74 -1.86 45.41
C SER A 656 11.15 -1.72 44.00
N PHE A 657 11.65 -0.76 43.22
CA PHE A 657 11.38 -0.65 41.78
C PHE A 657 12.47 -1.31 40.92
N ARG A 658 13.72 -1.29 41.37
CA ARG A 658 14.92 -1.78 40.67
C ARG A 658 15.14 -1.11 39.30
N PRO A 659 15.30 0.23 39.25
CA PRO A 659 15.36 0.97 37.99
C PRO A 659 16.47 0.53 37.03
N ASN A 660 17.62 0.12 37.57
CA ASN A 660 18.80 -0.26 36.79
C ASN A 660 18.87 -1.76 36.46
N ALA A 661 17.89 -2.57 36.89
CA ALA A 661 17.87 -3.98 36.56
C ALA A 661 17.36 -4.18 35.13
N ASN A 662 17.99 -5.07 34.37
CA ASN A 662 17.52 -5.45 33.03
C ASN A 662 16.15 -6.13 33.12
N ILE A 663 15.26 -5.78 32.18
CA ILE A 663 13.89 -6.29 32.19
C ILE A 663 13.79 -7.63 31.43
N SER A 664 13.13 -8.61 32.06
CA SER A 664 12.88 -9.90 31.41
C SER A 664 11.69 -9.84 30.46
N ARG A 665 11.67 -10.76 29.50
CA ARG A 665 10.57 -10.92 28.54
C ARG A 665 9.21 -11.15 29.21
N ALA A 666 9.18 -11.91 30.31
CA ALA A 666 7.95 -12.13 31.08
C ALA A 666 7.42 -10.84 31.73
N GLU A 667 8.31 -9.96 32.18
CA GLU A 667 7.92 -8.66 32.76
C GLU A 667 7.38 -7.71 31.70
N VAL A 668 8.03 -7.65 30.53
CA VAL A 668 7.53 -6.89 29.37
C VAL A 668 6.13 -7.35 28.98
N ALA A 669 5.90 -8.66 28.87
CA ALA A 669 4.57 -9.19 28.52
C ALA A 669 3.47 -8.72 29.49
N VAL A 670 3.75 -8.72 30.81
CA VAL A 670 2.79 -8.22 31.81
C VAL A 670 2.54 -6.72 31.68
N MET A 671 3.58 -5.91 31.43
CA MET A 671 3.43 -4.47 31.25
C MET A 671 2.61 -4.13 30.01
N ILE A 672 2.84 -4.83 28.90
CA ILE A 672 2.10 -4.64 27.66
C ILE A 672 0.62 -5.04 27.82
N ALA A 673 0.34 -6.16 28.48
CA ALA A 673 -1.04 -6.56 28.78
C ALA A 673 -1.76 -5.49 29.63
N ARG A 674 -1.11 -4.97 30.68
CA ARG A 674 -1.67 -3.92 31.53
C ARG A 674 -1.84 -2.58 30.81
N ALA A 675 -0.94 -2.23 29.91
CA ALA A 675 -1.08 -1.05 29.06
C ALA A 675 -2.31 -1.12 28.14
N GLN A 676 -2.80 -2.33 27.84
CA GLN A 676 -4.07 -2.58 27.14
C GLN A 676 -5.27 -2.72 28.09
N GLY A 677 -5.09 -2.48 29.39
CA GLY A 677 -6.15 -2.59 30.40
C GLY A 677 -6.57 -4.03 30.71
N VAL A 678 -5.75 -5.04 30.38
CA VAL A 678 -6.07 -6.46 30.62
C VAL A 678 -5.02 -7.13 31.51
N GLU A 679 -5.43 -8.15 32.26
CA GLU A 679 -4.50 -8.97 33.06
C GLU A 679 -3.85 -10.12 32.26
N GLY A 680 -4.42 -10.46 31.10
CA GLY A 680 -3.99 -11.57 30.25
C GLY A 680 -5.16 -12.33 29.62
N THR A 681 -4.91 -13.56 29.14
CA THR A 681 -5.94 -14.46 28.61
C THR A 681 -5.65 -15.91 29.01
N ASP A 682 -6.68 -16.76 29.09
CA ASP A 682 -6.57 -18.18 29.50
C ASP A 682 -6.26 -19.13 28.32
N VAL A 683 -5.68 -18.59 27.25
CA VAL A 683 -5.33 -19.38 26.05
C VAL A 683 -4.10 -20.23 26.36
N ALA A 684 -4.18 -21.51 26.00
CA ALA A 684 -3.08 -22.45 26.18
C ALA A 684 -1.88 -22.04 25.30
N LEU A 685 -0.72 -21.86 25.95
CA LEU A 685 0.56 -21.62 25.28
C LEU A 685 1.13 -22.93 24.76
N THR A 686 1.68 -22.92 23.54
CA THR A 686 2.25 -24.09 22.86
C THR A 686 3.78 -24.18 22.95
N PHE A 687 4.43 -23.28 23.71
CA PHE A 687 5.87 -23.26 23.84
C PHE A 687 6.42 -24.48 24.61
N SER A 688 7.54 -25.03 24.15
CA SER A 688 8.25 -26.13 24.81
C SER A 688 8.79 -25.75 26.20
N ASP A 689 9.06 -24.46 26.43
CA ASP A 689 9.47 -23.91 27.72
C ASP A 689 8.32 -23.26 28.51
N VAL A 690 7.06 -23.59 28.19
CA VAL A 690 5.87 -23.04 28.87
C VAL A 690 5.89 -23.23 30.40
N GLU A 691 6.51 -24.32 30.88
CA GLU A 691 6.66 -24.56 32.31
C GLU A 691 7.73 -23.69 32.98
N MET A 692 8.64 -23.11 32.20
CA MET A 692 9.61 -22.12 32.69
C MET A 692 9.02 -20.71 32.75
N ILE A 693 7.85 -20.47 32.15
CA ILE A 693 7.14 -19.19 32.26
C ILE A 693 6.58 -19.08 33.69
N PRO A 694 6.96 -18.04 34.46
CA PRO A 694 6.46 -17.87 35.82
C PRO A 694 4.93 -17.78 35.84
N LYS A 695 4.29 -18.42 36.84
CA LYS A 695 2.82 -18.46 36.96
C LYS A 695 2.18 -17.07 36.90
N TRP A 696 2.84 -16.04 37.45
CA TRP A 696 2.35 -14.66 37.46
C TRP A 696 2.36 -13.99 36.08
N ALA A 697 3.08 -14.54 35.10
CA ALA A 697 3.21 -14.00 33.75
C ALA A 697 2.45 -14.82 32.70
N LYS A 698 2.07 -16.08 32.99
CA LYS A 698 1.53 -17.02 32.00
C LYS A 698 0.34 -16.46 31.21
N SER A 699 -0.64 -15.85 31.89
CA SER A 699 -1.83 -15.26 31.25
C SER A 699 -1.48 -14.05 30.37
N ALA A 700 -0.56 -13.20 30.82
CA ALA A 700 -0.11 -12.05 30.05
C ALA A 700 0.69 -12.48 28.82
N VAL A 701 1.57 -13.48 28.94
CA VAL A 701 2.31 -14.06 27.81
C VAL A 701 1.36 -14.66 26.78
N ALA A 702 0.33 -15.38 27.23
CA ALA A 702 -0.72 -15.89 26.34
C ALA A 702 -1.44 -14.75 25.58
N TYR A 703 -1.70 -13.64 26.25
CA TYR A 703 -2.38 -12.50 25.64
C TYR A 703 -1.51 -11.83 24.58
N VAL A 704 -0.28 -11.44 24.93
CA VAL A 704 0.60 -10.74 23.99
C VAL A 704 1.03 -11.63 22.83
N ASN A 705 1.06 -12.95 23.02
CA ASN A 705 1.32 -13.91 21.94
C ASN A 705 0.11 -14.03 21.00
N LYS A 706 -1.10 -14.19 21.54
CA LYS A 706 -2.33 -14.24 20.74
C LYS A 706 -2.59 -12.93 19.98
N ALA A 707 -2.29 -11.79 20.61
CA ALA A 707 -2.45 -10.48 20.00
C ALA A 707 -1.35 -10.14 18.98
N GLY A 708 -0.37 -11.04 18.75
CA GLY A 708 0.75 -10.79 17.83
C GLY A 708 1.74 -9.73 18.31
N ILE A 709 1.57 -9.18 19.52
CA ILE A 709 2.43 -8.12 20.07
C ILE A 709 3.82 -8.67 20.39
N MET A 710 3.89 -9.86 20.99
CA MET A 710 5.15 -10.48 21.41
C MET A 710 5.17 -11.97 21.04
N THR A 711 6.15 -12.35 20.22
CA THR A 711 6.38 -13.74 19.77
C THR A 711 7.48 -14.41 20.59
N GLY A 712 7.62 -15.73 20.51
CA GLY A 712 8.77 -16.44 21.08
C GLY A 712 10.10 -16.04 20.41
N LYS A 713 11.23 -16.35 21.06
CA LYS A 713 12.58 -16.22 20.45
C LYS A 713 12.78 -17.25 19.33
N SER A 714 12.03 -18.34 19.38
CA SER A 714 11.78 -19.26 18.27
C SER A 714 10.30 -19.68 18.30
N GLU A 715 9.86 -20.45 17.31
CA GLU A 715 8.48 -20.95 17.23
C GLU A 715 8.08 -21.80 18.45
N ILE A 716 9.03 -22.52 19.03
CA ILE A 716 8.78 -23.44 20.14
C ILE A 716 9.35 -22.95 21.48
N VAL A 717 10.05 -21.81 21.56
CA VAL A 717 10.66 -21.33 22.82
C VAL A 717 10.36 -19.85 23.05
N PHE A 718 9.79 -19.51 24.20
CA PHE A 718 9.47 -18.13 24.58
C PHE A 718 10.63 -17.41 25.27
N GLN A 719 11.41 -18.12 26.09
CA GLN A 719 12.48 -17.61 26.96
C GLN A 719 12.01 -16.52 27.92
N ALA A 720 11.09 -16.86 28.83
CA ALA A 720 10.46 -15.89 29.73
C ALA A 720 11.45 -15.10 30.62
N THR A 721 12.58 -15.70 30.99
CA THR A 721 13.60 -15.09 31.85
C THR A 721 14.70 -14.38 31.09
N ALA A 722 14.74 -14.46 29.76
CA ALA A 722 15.74 -13.76 28.97
C ALA A 722 15.51 -12.25 29.03
N GLU A 723 16.61 -11.50 29.05
CA GLU A 723 16.59 -10.04 29.01
C GLU A 723 16.07 -9.54 27.66
N THR A 724 15.33 -8.43 27.69
CA THR A 724 14.76 -7.81 26.48
C THR A 724 15.74 -6.78 25.92
N THR A 725 16.09 -6.93 24.64
CA THR A 725 16.98 -5.97 23.94
C THR A 725 16.24 -4.69 23.54
N ARG A 726 16.99 -3.62 23.24
CA ARG A 726 16.43 -2.33 22.76
C ARG A 726 15.61 -2.50 21.49
N ALA A 727 16.08 -3.31 20.54
CA ALA A 727 15.36 -3.64 19.31
C ALA A 727 14.05 -4.37 19.56
N GLU A 728 14.05 -5.36 20.48
CA GLU A 728 12.83 -6.06 20.87
C GLU A 728 11.84 -5.13 21.57
N ALA A 729 12.31 -4.29 22.51
CA ALA A 729 11.48 -3.35 23.23
C ALA A 729 10.75 -2.39 22.28
N VAL A 730 11.47 -1.80 21.33
CA VAL A 730 10.87 -0.92 20.30
C VAL A 730 9.84 -1.68 19.47
N THR A 731 10.19 -2.86 18.97
CA THR A 731 9.29 -3.64 18.11
C THR A 731 8.00 -4.02 18.83
N ILE A 732 8.09 -4.42 20.10
CA ILE A 732 6.95 -4.76 20.95
C ILE A 732 6.06 -3.54 21.19
N ILE A 733 6.66 -2.38 21.49
CA ILE A 733 5.91 -1.13 21.73
C ILE A 733 5.21 -0.65 20.44
N LEU A 734 5.86 -0.74 19.27
CA LEU A 734 5.21 -0.38 18.01
C LEU A 734 4.01 -1.27 17.70
N ARG A 735 4.13 -2.59 17.90
CA ARG A 735 3.00 -3.52 17.74
C ARG A 735 1.87 -3.25 18.72
N LEU A 736 2.20 -2.86 19.97
CA LEU A 736 1.21 -2.40 20.93
C LEU A 736 0.43 -1.18 20.42
N LEU A 737 1.11 -0.22 19.80
CA LEU A 737 0.49 1.00 19.27
C LEU A 737 -0.38 0.75 18.03
N GLN A 738 -0.12 -0.30 17.24
CA GLN A 738 -0.92 -0.67 16.07
C GLN A 738 -2.29 -1.27 16.42
N LEU A 739 -2.49 -1.69 17.68
CA LEU A 739 -3.76 -2.26 18.15
C LEU A 739 -4.71 -1.23 18.78
N LYS A 740 -4.25 0.01 18.97
CA LYS A 740 -5.09 1.15 19.35
C LYS A 740 -5.52 1.90 18.10
#